data_AF-A0AA36I8P1-F1
#
_entry.id   AF-A0AA36I8P1-F1
#
_cell.length_a   1.000
_cell.length_b   1.000
_cell.length_c   1.000
_cell.angle_alpha   90.00
_cell.angle_beta   90.00
_cell.angle_gamma   90.00
#
_symmetry.space_group_name_H-M   'P 1'
#
loop_
_entity.id
_entity.type
_entity.pdbx_description
1 polymer ?
#
loop_
_entity_poly.entity_id
_entity_poly.type
_entity_poly.pdbx_seq_one_letter_code
_entity_poly.pdbx_strand_id
1 'polypeptide(L)'
;MGLRHAAACLAGGPGRELCAAVFAQAAACREAEFKCADGGCLPRAMACDGSADCADGSDEVCGPSSPDSFLAEEQAELAQTLQAEDESPEHVEAAIKAEAKTALQKASREGACGNAAQGTECFNHVCLGRSWELGLGSAKGRGMGCGQSLECRKSKALTPAAGFVSPAPGRALRETQVGASTAAVPERAQHVERGASCTAPLAVGVAAGLVGAAASRRSGRSALAKGQGVTVRPHTTPRTLASARVVVCAGAPLEGRKLRVAVVGGGPAGASTADALAQAGVETYLIERKLDNCKPCGGAIPLCMIDEFDLPKDIVDRQVRKMTMISPTNKEVQIGQTLKDDEFIGMVRREVLDDYMRQRAKKNGATLINGLFMGMTMPQQKGESYVLTYNDYEGEDGNARKGEKKTLEVDVVVGADGANSRVAKEIGAGDYEYAIAFQERMKIPENKMDYYKDRAEMYVGEDVSPDFYAWVFPKCDHVAVGTGTVIDKKGIQRYQQGIRDRAAVRIEGGEIIRVEAHPIPEHPRPWRVKDRAILVGDAAGYVTKCSGEGIYFAAKSGRMCAETIVKNSESGARLIDEADLMEHIREWDAKYGPTYLVLDLLQKVFYTSDAARESFVELCEEEYVQKVTFDSYLYKTVQGNDPMGDMKLGWKTLSSLYKFNNQKTPDPMRTLA
;
A
#
# COMPACT_ATOMS: atom_id res chain seq x y z
N MET A 1 1.32 -33.87 25.49
CA MET A 1 0.86 -34.42 26.79
C MET A 1 0.89 -33.32 27.88
N GLY A 2 0.30 -32.15 27.60
CA GLY A 2 0.44 -30.95 28.44
C GLY A 2 -0.85 -30.12 28.56
N LEU A 3 -2.02 -30.74 28.37
CA LEU A 3 -3.33 -30.06 28.37
C LEU A 3 -4.33 -30.71 29.34
N ARG A 4 -3.84 -31.41 30.37
CA ARG A 4 -4.68 -32.02 31.43
C ARG A 4 -4.39 -31.54 32.86
N HIS A 5 -3.53 -30.53 33.04
CA HIS A 5 -3.19 -30.00 34.38
C HIS A 5 -3.64 -28.55 34.63
N ALA A 6 -4.39 -27.92 33.73
CA ALA A 6 -4.92 -26.56 33.92
C ALA A 6 -6.38 -26.52 34.42
N ALA A 7 -6.89 -27.62 34.99
CA ALA A 7 -8.26 -27.73 35.48
C ALA A 7 -8.29 -28.12 36.97
N ALA A 8 -7.62 -27.35 37.82
CA ALA A 8 -7.72 -27.48 39.28
C ALA A 8 -7.24 -26.22 40.04
N CYS A 9 -7.72 -25.02 39.66
CA CYS A 9 -7.49 -23.80 40.44
C CYS A 9 -8.75 -22.93 40.64
N LEU A 10 -9.95 -23.51 40.51
CA LEU A 10 -11.23 -22.82 40.73
C LEU A 10 -12.06 -23.43 41.87
N ALA A 11 -11.42 -23.74 43.01
CA ALA A 11 -12.13 -24.04 44.24
C ALA A 11 -11.35 -23.48 45.43
N GLY A 12 -11.83 -22.38 46.00
CA GLY A 12 -11.22 -21.70 47.14
C GLY A 12 -11.25 -22.54 48.42
N GLY A 13 -10.12 -22.59 49.12
CA GLY A 13 -9.95 -23.19 50.45
C GLY A 13 -8.47 -23.23 50.86
N PRO A 14 -8.14 -23.15 52.17
CA PRO A 14 -7.03 -22.35 52.68
C PRO A 14 -5.69 -23.10 52.71
N GLY A 15 -4.61 -22.39 52.39
CA GLY A 15 -3.25 -22.95 52.41
C GLY A 15 -2.18 -21.97 51.94
N ARG A 16 -2.13 -20.77 52.55
CA ARG A 16 -0.94 -19.91 52.49
C ARG A 16 0.17 -20.63 53.26
N GLU A 17 1.04 -21.37 52.56
CA GLU A 17 2.45 -21.67 52.94
C GLU A 17 3.16 -22.73 52.06
N LEU A 18 2.57 -23.20 50.96
CA LEU A 18 3.20 -24.20 50.06
C LEU A 18 3.45 -23.68 48.63
N CYS A 19 3.86 -22.41 48.49
CA CYS A 19 4.24 -21.80 47.21
C CYS A 19 5.73 -21.41 47.11
N ALA A 20 6.59 -21.83 48.06
CA ALA A 20 7.93 -21.27 48.18
C ALA A 20 9.12 -22.21 47.87
N ALA A 21 8.92 -23.47 47.43
CA ALA A 21 10.08 -24.38 47.34
C ALA A 21 10.01 -25.53 46.31
N VAL A 22 9.37 -25.35 45.16
CA VAL A 22 9.56 -26.27 44.02
C VAL A 22 9.60 -25.47 42.71
N PHE A 23 10.76 -25.54 42.04
CA PHE A 23 11.18 -24.84 40.81
C PHE A 23 11.95 -23.51 40.97
N ALA A 24 12.97 -23.53 41.84
CA ALA A 24 14.22 -22.83 41.59
C ALA A 24 15.09 -23.70 40.66
N GLN A 25 14.99 -23.48 39.35
CA GLN A 25 16.02 -23.89 38.38
C GLN A 25 16.37 -22.62 37.61
N ALA A 26 17.59 -22.13 37.81
CA ALA A 26 18.14 -21.01 37.07
C ALA A 26 18.02 -21.31 35.56
N ALA A 27 17.16 -20.56 34.87
CA ALA A 27 17.12 -20.59 33.42
C ALA A 27 18.48 -20.05 32.94
N ALA A 28 19.27 -20.88 32.26
CA ALA A 28 20.44 -20.39 31.55
C ALA A 28 19.96 -19.39 30.47
N CYS A 29 20.67 -18.27 30.31
CA CYS A 29 20.41 -17.34 29.22
C CYS A 29 20.51 -18.07 27.87
N ARG A 30 19.72 -17.65 26.88
CA ARG A 30 19.73 -18.25 25.54
C ARG A 30 21.05 -17.93 24.83
N GLU A 31 21.45 -18.69 23.81
CA GLU A 31 22.72 -18.49 23.08
C GLU A 31 22.92 -17.08 22.51
N ALA A 32 21.84 -16.33 22.27
CA ALA A 32 21.85 -14.96 21.76
C ALA A 32 21.73 -13.86 22.85
N GLU A 33 21.80 -14.23 24.14
CA GLU A 33 21.67 -13.31 25.27
C GLU A 33 23.02 -13.19 26.03
N PHE A 34 23.37 -11.98 26.46
CA PHE A 34 24.44 -11.71 27.40
C PHE A 34 23.94 -11.92 28.83
N LYS A 35 24.78 -12.51 29.68
CA LYS A 35 24.45 -12.79 31.08
C LYS A 35 25.15 -11.78 31.98
N CYS A 36 24.37 -10.92 32.62
CA CYS A 36 24.82 -10.01 33.65
C CYS A 36 25.39 -10.78 34.86
N ALA A 37 26.34 -10.20 35.58
CA ALA A 37 26.94 -10.85 36.75
C ALA A 37 25.94 -10.99 37.92
N ASP A 38 24.93 -10.12 38.00
CA ASP A 38 23.77 -10.22 38.89
C ASP A 38 22.78 -11.36 38.55
N GLY A 39 22.97 -12.04 37.42
CA GLY A 39 22.17 -13.17 36.97
C GLY A 39 21.05 -12.81 35.99
N GLY A 40 20.92 -11.55 35.58
CA GLY A 40 20.04 -11.12 34.49
C GLY A 40 20.49 -11.60 33.10
N CYS A 41 19.56 -11.64 32.14
CA CYS A 41 19.86 -11.92 30.74
C CYS A 41 19.40 -10.74 29.87
N LEU A 42 20.30 -10.21 29.04
CA LEU A 42 20.04 -9.11 28.10
C LEU A 42 20.30 -9.59 26.66
N PRO A 43 19.70 -8.99 25.62
CA PRO A 43 20.13 -9.21 24.25
C PRO A 43 21.62 -8.92 24.08
N ARG A 44 22.38 -9.78 23.38
CA ARG A 44 23.84 -9.62 23.23
C ARG A 44 24.28 -8.30 22.55
N ALA A 45 23.35 -7.61 21.86
CA ALA A 45 23.59 -6.31 21.26
C ALA A 45 23.65 -5.16 22.29
N MET A 46 23.17 -5.39 23.52
CA MET A 46 23.20 -4.46 24.66
C MET A 46 24.38 -4.77 25.59
N ALA A 47 25.43 -5.40 25.06
CA ALA A 47 26.68 -5.58 25.78
C ALA A 47 27.73 -4.74 25.06
N CYS A 48 28.44 -3.89 25.80
CA CYS A 48 29.43 -2.95 25.26
C CYS A 48 28.82 -1.89 24.32
N ASP A 49 27.60 -1.44 24.58
CA ASP A 49 26.93 -0.46 23.72
C ASP A 49 27.02 0.98 24.23
N GLY A 50 27.75 1.19 25.34
CA GLY A 50 27.93 2.49 25.98
C GLY A 50 26.81 2.85 26.96
N SER A 51 25.84 1.96 27.18
CA SER A 51 24.75 2.10 28.15
C SER A 51 24.86 1.00 29.22
N ALA A 52 24.73 1.36 30.50
CA ALA A 52 24.66 0.37 31.57
C ALA A 52 23.22 -0.15 31.69
N ASP A 53 22.94 -1.27 31.03
CA ASP A 53 21.64 -1.93 30.98
C ASP A 53 21.55 -3.09 31.99
N CYS A 54 22.67 -3.68 32.41
CA CYS A 54 22.70 -4.53 33.61
C CYS A 54 22.55 -3.67 34.86
N ALA A 55 21.83 -4.14 35.89
CA ALA A 55 21.67 -3.40 37.13
C ALA A 55 23.01 -3.19 37.88
N ASP A 56 24.00 -4.03 37.59
CA ASP A 56 25.38 -3.95 38.09
C ASP A 56 26.37 -3.33 37.09
N GLY A 57 25.93 -2.94 35.89
CA GLY A 57 26.75 -2.39 34.80
C GLY A 57 27.80 -3.37 34.23
N SER A 58 27.62 -4.68 34.45
CA SER A 58 28.58 -5.71 34.01
C SER A 58 28.63 -5.92 32.49
N ASP A 59 27.60 -5.45 31.78
CA ASP A 59 27.51 -5.38 30.33
C ASP A 59 28.54 -4.43 29.68
N GLU A 60 29.04 -3.45 30.44
CA GLU A 60 29.97 -2.42 29.94
C GLU A 60 31.45 -2.73 30.25
N VAL A 61 31.74 -3.89 30.85
CA VAL A 61 33.11 -4.32 31.17
C VAL A 61 33.66 -5.21 30.05
N CYS A 62 34.14 -4.57 28.99
CA CYS A 62 34.54 -5.23 27.75
C CYS A 62 36.03 -5.57 27.72
N GLY A 63 36.37 -6.82 27.38
CA GLY A 63 37.75 -7.24 27.12
C GLY A 63 38.26 -6.77 25.75
N PRO A 64 39.57 -6.92 25.43
CA PRO A 64 40.21 -6.44 24.21
C PRO A 64 39.80 -7.15 22.90
N SER A 65 38.61 -7.75 22.87
CA SER A 65 38.02 -8.44 21.71
C SER A 65 36.53 -8.11 21.59
N SER A 66 36.19 -6.82 21.54
CA SER A 66 34.84 -6.30 21.25
C SER A 66 34.74 -5.79 19.79
N PRO A 67 33.51 -5.67 19.23
CA PRO A 67 33.25 -5.41 17.81
C PRO A 67 33.76 -4.05 17.31
N ASP A 68 34.12 -3.14 18.21
CA ASP A 68 34.71 -1.84 17.86
C ASP A 68 36.14 -1.94 17.28
N SER A 69 36.76 -3.12 17.35
CA SER A 69 38.03 -3.38 16.64
C SER A 69 37.85 -3.62 15.13
N PHE A 70 36.64 -3.93 14.65
CA PHE A 70 36.35 -4.10 13.22
C PHE A 70 36.08 -2.76 12.51
N LEU A 71 35.56 -1.75 13.22
CA LEU A 71 35.30 -0.42 12.65
C LEU A 71 36.59 0.38 12.40
N ALA A 72 37.70 0.02 13.04
CA ALA A 72 39.00 0.66 12.84
C ALA A 72 39.72 0.17 11.55
N GLU A 73 39.51 -1.07 11.12
CA GLU A 73 40.06 -1.60 9.86
C GLU A 73 39.26 -1.10 8.64
N GLU A 74 37.94 -1.02 8.74
CA GLU A 74 37.07 -0.54 7.64
C GLU A 74 37.25 0.96 7.35
N GLN A 75 37.55 1.77 8.38
CA GLN A 75 37.86 3.19 8.22
C GLN A 75 39.25 3.44 7.59
N ALA A 76 40.19 2.50 7.73
CA ALA A 76 41.50 2.59 7.10
C ALA A 76 41.46 2.28 5.59
N GLU A 77 40.63 1.33 5.15
CA GLU A 77 40.42 1.03 3.72
C GLU A 77 39.64 2.14 3.01
N LEU A 78 38.65 2.76 3.68
CA LEU A 78 37.88 3.86 3.11
C LEU A 78 38.74 5.13 2.93
N ALA A 79 39.68 5.39 3.84
CA ALA A 79 40.62 6.51 3.73
C ALA A 79 41.66 6.32 2.60
N GLN A 80 42.05 5.08 2.28
CA GLN A 80 42.90 4.79 1.12
C GLN A 80 42.15 4.89 -0.20
N THR A 81 40.84 4.61 -0.20
CA THR A 81 39.99 4.72 -1.40
C THR A 81 39.68 6.18 -1.76
N LEU A 82 39.58 7.07 -0.76
CA LEU A 82 39.30 8.50 -0.94
C LEU A 82 40.53 9.35 -1.36
N GLN A 83 41.74 8.78 -1.38
CA GLN A 83 42.94 9.43 -1.93
C GLN A 83 43.25 9.04 -3.39
N ALA A 84 42.42 8.20 -4.02
CA ALA A 84 42.63 7.72 -5.39
C ALA A 84 41.75 8.41 -6.46
N GLU A 85 40.94 9.41 -6.10
CA GLU A 85 40.09 10.17 -7.05
C GLU A 85 40.62 11.58 -7.34
N ASP A 86 41.93 11.73 -7.54
CA ASP A 86 42.52 12.99 -8.05
C ASP A 86 43.62 12.74 -9.10
N GLU A 87 43.35 11.84 -10.06
CA GLU A 87 44.23 11.66 -11.22
C GLU A 87 43.65 12.25 -12.50
N SER A 88 44.48 13.09 -13.13
CA SER A 88 44.15 13.95 -14.27
C SER A 88 43.75 13.20 -15.56
N PRO A 89 43.07 13.89 -16.52
CA PRO A 89 42.42 13.27 -17.69
C PRO A 89 43.35 12.56 -18.70
N GLU A 90 44.68 12.66 -18.56
CA GLU A 90 45.63 12.09 -19.53
C GLU A 90 45.84 10.57 -19.36
N HIS A 91 45.62 10.00 -18.16
CA HIS A 91 45.83 8.57 -17.92
C HIS A 91 44.67 7.68 -18.41
N VAL A 92 43.45 8.20 -18.43
CA VAL A 92 42.26 7.47 -18.92
C VAL A 92 42.33 7.27 -20.43
N GLU A 93 42.86 8.25 -21.18
CA GLU A 93 43.03 8.11 -22.63
C GLU A 93 44.14 7.11 -23.00
N ALA A 94 45.18 6.98 -22.16
CA ALA A 94 46.24 5.99 -22.33
C ALA A 94 45.75 4.55 -22.05
N ALA A 95 44.90 4.36 -21.03
CA ALA A 95 44.31 3.06 -20.70
C ALA A 95 43.34 2.56 -21.80
N ILE A 96 42.49 3.45 -22.32
CA ILE A 96 41.57 3.12 -23.42
C ILE A 96 42.33 2.76 -24.71
N LYS A 97 43.44 3.44 -25.01
CA LYS A 97 44.31 3.10 -26.15
C LYS A 97 45.06 1.77 -25.96
N ALA A 98 45.40 1.40 -24.72
CA ALA A 98 46.06 0.13 -24.40
C ALA A 98 45.10 -1.07 -24.52
N GLU A 99 43.85 -0.94 -24.07
CA GLU A 99 42.83 -1.99 -24.22
C GLU A 99 42.42 -2.21 -25.68
N ALA A 100 42.27 -1.13 -26.46
CA ALA A 100 42.00 -1.22 -27.90
C ALA A 100 43.13 -1.94 -28.67
N LYS A 101 44.39 -1.72 -28.28
CA LYS A 101 45.56 -2.38 -28.86
C LYS A 101 45.63 -3.87 -28.52
N THR A 102 45.17 -4.24 -27.32
CA THR A 102 45.12 -5.63 -26.84
C THR A 102 43.99 -6.41 -27.53
N ALA A 103 42.85 -5.77 -27.79
CA ALA A 103 41.75 -6.34 -28.57
C ALA A 103 42.12 -6.57 -30.04
N LEU A 104 42.84 -5.63 -30.67
CA LEU A 104 43.35 -5.76 -32.04
C LEU A 104 44.43 -6.86 -32.19
N GLN A 105 45.28 -7.07 -31.17
CA GLN A 105 46.26 -8.16 -31.16
C GLN A 105 45.62 -9.54 -30.95
N LYS A 106 44.48 -9.61 -30.25
CA LYS A 106 43.72 -10.85 -30.04
C LYS A 106 42.99 -11.28 -31.32
N ALA A 107 42.44 -10.33 -32.08
CA ALA A 107 41.82 -10.58 -33.39
C ALA A 107 42.82 -11.02 -34.48
N SER A 108 44.12 -10.72 -34.32
CA SER A 108 45.19 -11.15 -35.24
C SER A 108 45.71 -12.57 -34.98
N ARG A 109 45.34 -13.22 -33.87
CA ARG A 109 45.84 -14.56 -33.48
C ARG A 109 44.88 -15.71 -33.77
N GLU A 110 43.61 -15.43 -34.04
CA GLU A 110 42.61 -16.43 -34.40
C GLU A 110 42.42 -16.46 -35.92
N GLY A 111 43.40 -17.07 -36.61
CA GLY A 111 43.37 -17.25 -38.05
C GLY A 111 42.34 -18.28 -38.49
N ALA A 112 41.25 -17.83 -39.10
CA ALA A 112 40.42 -18.63 -40.00
C ALA A 112 40.29 -17.89 -41.33
N CYS A 113 41.19 -18.20 -42.26
CA CYS A 113 41.12 -17.78 -43.65
C CYS A 113 40.45 -18.91 -44.46
N GLY A 114 39.40 -18.58 -45.22
CA GLY A 114 38.65 -19.52 -46.04
C GLY A 114 37.68 -18.85 -47.02
N ASN A 115 38.26 -18.20 -48.03
CA ASN A 115 37.71 -17.74 -49.32
C ASN A 115 37.02 -16.37 -49.45
N ALA A 116 37.65 -15.61 -50.36
CA ALA A 116 37.37 -14.28 -50.90
C ALA A 116 36.00 -14.18 -51.62
N ALA A 117 35.40 -13.01 -51.88
CA ALA A 117 36.04 -11.77 -52.30
C ALA A 117 35.09 -10.54 -52.20
N GLN A 118 35.74 -9.37 -52.21
CA GLN A 118 35.26 -8.02 -52.57
C GLN A 118 34.59 -7.15 -51.50
N GLY A 119 35.23 -5.99 -51.25
CA GLY A 119 34.52 -4.77 -50.88
C GLY A 119 34.88 -4.17 -49.52
N THR A 120 36.05 -3.57 -49.42
CA THR A 120 36.46 -2.56 -48.43
C THR A 120 35.43 -1.42 -48.25
N GLU A 121 35.04 -1.09 -47.01
CA GLU A 121 35.31 0.22 -46.37
C GLU A 121 34.75 0.30 -44.94
N CYS A 122 35.45 1.08 -44.11
CA CYS A 122 35.45 1.10 -42.65
C CYS A 122 34.47 2.10 -42.01
N PHE A 123 33.95 1.69 -40.84
CA PHE A 123 33.81 2.40 -39.55
C PHE A 123 33.24 3.83 -39.41
N ASN A 124 32.22 3.89 -38.54
CA ASN A 124 31.94 4.81 -37.42
C ASN A 124 31.75 6.32 -37.63
N HIS A 125 30.58 6.80 -37.18
CA HIS A 125 30.48 7.98 -36.31
C HIS A 125 29.33 7.84 -35.29
N VAL A 126 29.70 7.86 -34.01
CA VAL A 126 28.83 8.08 -32.84
C VAL A 126 28.80 9.59 -32.59
N CYS A 127 27.61 10.19 -32.46
CA CYS A 127 27.42 11.60 -32.10
C CYS A 127 27.09 11.72 -30.61
N LEU A 128 28.02 12.30 -29.84
CA LEU A 128 27.73 12.95 -28.55
C LEU A 128 27.58 14.45 -28.81
N GLY A 129 26.36 14.98 -28.60
CA GLY A 129 26.08 16.40 -28.67
C GLY A 129 26.05 17.03 -27.28
N ARG A 130 26.97 17.96 -27.00
CA ARG A 130 26.79 19.01 -26.00
C ARG A 130 26.98 20.38 -26.66
N SER A 131 26.06 21.26 -26.27
CA SER A 131 25.87 22.65 -26.67
C SER A 131 27.06 23.54 -26.31
N TRP A 132 27.45 24.44 -27.22
CA TRP A 132 28.12 25.71 -26.92
C TRP A 132 27.54 26.80 -27.84
N GLU A 133 27.07 27.87 -27.21
CA GLU A 133 26.66 29.13 -27.81
C GLU A 133 27.85 30.07 -28.05
N LEU A 134 27.64 31.01 -28.98
CA LEU A 134 28.34 32.29 -29.22
C LEU A 134 29.69 32.27 -29.97
N GLY A 135 29.64 32.80 -31.19
CA GLY A 135 30.81 33.22 -31.96
C GLY A 135 30.42 33.92 -33.27
N LEU A 136 30.39 35.25 -33.23
CA LEU A 136 30.20 36.16 -34.37
C LEU A 136 31.13 35.83 -35.55
N GLY A 137 30.62 35.90 -36.79
CA GLY A 137 31.47 35.76 -37.97
C GLY A 137 30.74 35.82 -39.31
N SER A 138 30.56 37.04 -39.81
CA SER A 138 30.17 37.38 -41.19
C SER A 138 31.00 36.65 -42.26
N ALA A 139 30.34 36.02 -43.25
CA ALA A 139 30.86 35.96 -44.62
C ALA A 139 29.78 35.60 -45.65
N LYS A 140 29.75 36.44 -46.68
CA LYS A 140 28.95 36.41 -47.90
C LYS A 140 29.02 35.10 -48.69
N GLY A 141 27.85 34.61 -49.08
CA GLY A 141 27.41 34.50 -50.48
C GLY A 141 28.15 33.54 -51.43
N ARG A 142 27.41 32.55 -51.92
CA ARG A 142 27.01 32.45 -53.35
C ARG A 142 26.17 31.20 -53.54
N GLY A 143 25.04 31.38 -54.22
CA GLY A 143 24.21 30.29 -54.68
C GLY A 143 24.79 29.60 -55.89
N MET A 144 24.33 28.38 -56.13
CA MET A 144 24.06 27.84 -57.46
C MET A 144 23.10 26.68 -57.27
N GLY A 145 21.92 26.82 -57.87
CA GLY A 145 20.95 25.76 -58.01
C GLY A 145 21.14 25.01 -59.33
N CYS A 146 20.76 23.73 -59.32
CA CYS A 146 20.20 22.94 -60.41
C CYS A 146 19.86 21.60 -59.72
N GLY A 147 18.67 21.01 -59.76
CA GLY A 147 17.59 21.03 -60.74
C GLY A 147 17.25 19.57 -61.05
N GLN A 148 15.95 19.25 -61.06
CA GLN A 148 15.28 17.95 -61.32
C GLN A 148 15.03 17.08 -60.06
N SER A 149 13.84 16.98 -59.43
CA SER A 149 12.40 16.87 -59.80
C SER A 149 11.93 15.46 -60.18
N LEU A 150 11.13 14.85 -59.29
CA LEU A 150 9.93 14.01 -59.53
C LEU A 150 9.32 13.67 -58.15
N GLU A 151 8.41 14.51 -57.66
CA GLU A 151 6.94 14.27 -57.62
C GLU A 151 6.46 13.36 -56.48
N CYS A 152 5.85 13.99 -55.46
CA CYS A 152 4.67 13.42 -54.80
C CYS A 152 3.66 14.54 -54.55
N ARG A 153 2.44 14.37 -55.06
CA ARG A 153 1.39 15.38 -55.17
C ARG A 153 0.89 15.89 -53.81
N LYS A 154 0.77 17.22 -53.74
CA LYS A 154 -0.06 17.97 -52.78
C LYS A 154 -1.53 17.98 -53.20
N SER A 155 -2.40 18.07 -52.20
CA SER A 155 -3.60 18.93 -52.20
C SER A 155 -4.06 19.11 -50.75
N LYS A 156 -4.45 20.28 -50.23
CA LYS A 156 -4.33 21.70 -50.59
C LYS A 156 -4.76 22.44 -49.31
N ALA A 157 -4.03 23.47 -48.93
CA ALA A 157 -4.36 24.37 -47.83
C ALA A 157 -5.42 25.42 -48.25
N LEU A 158 -6.05 26.08 -47.27
CA LEU A 158 -6.49 27.48 -47.33
C LEU A 158 -6.83 28.03 -45.92
N THR A 159 -6.01 28.96 -45.43
CA THR A 159 -6.33 30.10 -44.55
C THR A 159 -6.31 31.38 -45.45
N PRO A 160 -6.47 32.67 -45.02
CA PRO A 160 -6.61 33.29 -43.67
C PRO A 160 -7.57 34.53 -43.58
N ALA A 161 -7.71 35.13 -42.39
CA ALA A 161 -7.85 36.60 -42.07
C ALA A 161 -8.16 36.78 -40.56
N ALA A 162 -7.31 37.35 -39.70
CA ALA A 162 -7.02 38.79 -39.43
C ALA A 162 -8.20 39.61 -38.86
N GLY A 163 -8.10 40.12 -37.62
CA GLY A 163 -9.09 41.06 -37.05
C GLY A 163 -9.00 41.33 -35.54
N PHE A 164 -8.19 42.33 -35.20
CA PHE A 164 -7.82 42.96 -33.92
C PHE A 164 -8.98 43.57 -33.04
N VAL A 165 -8.65 43.82 -31.74
CA VAL A 165 -9.17 44.84 -30.77
C VAL A 165 -10.20 44.45 -29.68
N SER A 166 -9.75 44.65 -28.43
CA SER A 166 -10.48 44.72 -27.14
C SER A 166 -11.17 46.08 -26.93
N PRO A 167 -12.18 46.22 -26.05
CA PRO A 167 -11.91 47.08 -24.88
C PRO A 167 -12.62 46.67 -23.58
N ALA A 168 -12.03 47.08 -22.46
CA ALA A 168 -12.65 47.35 -21.16
C ALA A 168 -12.39 48.84 -20.81
N PRO A 169 -12.83 49.41 -19.66
CA PRO A 169 -14.04 49.25 -18.85
C PRO A 169 -14.76 50.61 -18.58
N GLY A 170 -15.94 50.63 -17.95
CA GLY A 170 -16.53 51.90 -17.48
C GLY A 170 -17.88 51.85 -16.76
N ARG A 171 -17.82 51.89 -15.41
CA ARG A 171 -18.69 52.56 -14.41
C ARG A 171 -20.25 52.47 -14.47
N ALA A 172 -20.78 51.83 -13.42
CA ALA A 172 -21.56 52.39 -12.30
C ALA A 172 -22.91 53.12 -12.54
N LEU A 173 -24.02 52.55 -12.00
CA LEU A 173 -24.82 53.08 -10.85
C LEU A 173 -26.30 52.63 -10.86
N ARG A 174 -26.78 52.21 -9.67
CA ARG A 174 -28.14 52.32 -9.05
C ARG A 174 -29.32 51.57 -9.67
N GLU A 175 -29.96 50.65 -8.93
CA GLU A 175 -31.12 50.84 -8.00
C GLU A 175 -32.34 51.40 -8.77
N THR A 176 -33.55 50.81 -8.81
CA THR A 176 -34.33 50.12 -7.77
C THR A 176 -35.59 49.42 -8.37
N GLN A 177 -36.04 48.36 -7.67
CA GLN A 177 -37.44 47.95 -7.36
C GLN A 177 -38.42 47.33 -8.40
N VAL A 178 -38.76 46.07 -8.08
CA VAL A 178 -40.11 45.48 -7.81
C VAL A 178 -41.05 45.14 -8.98
N GLY A 179 -41.47 43.87 -9.03
CA GLY A 179 -42.80 43.46 -9.53
C GLY A 179 -42.86 42.05 -10.12
N ALA A 180 -43.59 41.16 -9.44
CA ALA A 180 -43.68 39.71 -9.66
C ALA A 180 -44.59 39.25 -10.82
N SER A 181 -44.34 38.05 -11.39
CA SER A 181 -45.13 36.80 -11.23
C SER A 181 -44.64 35.69 -12.21
N THR A 182 -44.16 34.55 -11.69
CA THR A 182 -44.78 33.20 -11.64
C THR A 182 -44.82 32.38 -12.94
N ALA A 183 -44.00 31.31 -12.99
CA ALA A 183 -44.33 29.94 -13.45
C ALA A 183 -43.10 29.04 -13.15
N ALA A 184 -43.09 28.32 -12.02
CA ALA A 184 -43.50 26.92 -11.86
C ALA A 184 -42.46 25.88 -12.35
N VAL A 185 -41.71 25.33 -11.39
CA VAL A 185 -40.84 24.13 -11.50
C VAL A 185 -41.42 23.09 -10.51
N PRO A 186 -41.57 21.81 -10.87
CA PRO A 186 -42.27 20.85 -10.00
C PRO A 186 -41.35 20.27 -8.92
N GLU A 187 -41.96 20.06 -7.76
CA GLU A 187 -41.44 19.54 -6.50
C GLU A 187 -41.97 18.10 -6.27
N ARG A 188 -41.09 17.18 -5.83
CA ARG A 188 -41.31 16.05 -4.86
C ARG A 188 -40.22 14.97 -5.03
N ALA A 189 -39.71 14.29 -4.01
CA ALA A 189 -40.17 14.12 -2.64
C ALA A 189 -38.98 13.89 -1.67
N GLN A 190 -39.05 14.53 -0.51
CA GLN A 190 -38.31 14.17 0.69
C GLN A 190 -38.99 12.96 1.35
N HIS A 191 -38.22 11.93 1.70
CA HIS A 191 -38.66 10.93 2.69
C HIS A 191 -37.82 11.08 3.96
N VAL A 192 -38.53 11.46 5.02
CA VAL A 192 -38.13 11.37 6.42
C VAL A 192 -38.29 9.92 6.85
N GLU A 193 -37.24 9.28 7.37
CA GLU A 193 -37.39 8.08 8.20
C GLU A 193 -36.93 8.32 9.62
N ARG A 194 -37.86 7.99 10.52
CA ARG A 194 -37.74 8.00 11.97
C ARG A 194 -36.97 6.78 12.43
N GLY A 195 -36.24 6.93 13.53
CA GLY A 195 -35.50 5.85 14.17
C GLY A 195 -36.36 4.61 14.48
N ALA A 196 -35.82 3.46 14.12
CA ALA A 196 -36.19 2.16 14.66
C ALA A 196 -34.90 1.45 15.10
N SER A 197 -34.84 1.15 16.39
CA SER A 197 -33.86 0.26 17.00
C SER A 197 -33.99 -1.12 16.37
N CYS A 198 -32.98 -1.56 15.62
CA CYS A 198 -32.89 -2.94 15.13
C CYS A 198 -31.58 -3.57 15.60
N THR A 199 -31.73 -4.56 16.47
CA THR A 199 -30.73 -5.56 16.84
C THR A 199 -30.16 -6.23 15.58
N ALA A 200 -28.85 -6.15 15.39
CA ALA A 200 -28.14 -6.86 14.33
C ALA A 200 -28.21 -8.39 14.56
N PRO A 201 -28.58 -9.21 13.57
CA PRO A 201 -28.34 -10.64 13.64
C PRO A 201 -26.89 -10.93 13.25
N LEU A 202 -26.19 -11.72 14.09
CA LEU A 202 -24.92 -12.33 13.74
C LEU A 202 -25.10 -13.27 12.55
N ALA A 203 -24.41 -13.01 11.45
CA ALA A 203 -24.17 -13.97 10.38
C ALA A 203 -22.68 -14.32 10.33
N VAL A 204 -22.26 -15.26 11.18
CA VAL A 204 -20.98 -15.96 11.03
C VAL A 204 -21.29 -17.28 10.34
N GLY A 205 -21.17 -17.30 9.02
CA GLY A 205 -21.60 -18.39 8.18
C GLY A 205 -20.57 -18.86 7.16
N VAL A 206 -19.26 -18.83 7.45
CA VAL A 206 -18.24 -19.44 6.56
C VAL A 206 -17.13 -20.22 7.29
N ALA A 207 -17.01 -20.20 8.63
CA ALA A 207 -15.91 -20.90 9.33
C ALA A 207 -16.30 -22.13 10.17
N ALA A 208 -17.59 -22.47 10.28
CA ALA A 208 -18.07 -23.48 11.25
C ALA A 208 -18.23 -24.91 10.68
N GLY A 209 -17.59 -25.24 9.56
CA GLY A 209 -17.76 -26.52 8.87
C GLY A 209 -16.73 -27.63 9.20
N LEU A 210 -15.78 -27.41 10.12
CA LEU A 210 -14.62 -28.32 10.26
C LEU A 210 -14.32 -28.88 11.66
N VAL A 211 -15.24 -28.82 12.63
CA VAL A 211 -15.04 -29.54 13.91
C VAL A 211 -16.35 -30.18 14.38
N GLY A 212 -16.49 -31.50 14.15
CA GLY A 212 -17.69 -32.22 14.56
C GLY A 212 -17.62 -33.73 14.40
N ALA A 213 -16.64 -34.39 15.03
CA ALA A 213 -16.67 -35.84 15.21
C ALA A 213 -15.95 -36.27 16.48
N ALA A 214 -16.68 -36.31 17.61
CA ALA A 214 -16.53 -37.33 18.67
C ALA A 214 -17.39 -36.96 19.89
N ALA A 215 -18.52 -37.65 20.06
CA ALA A 215 -18.93 -38.30 21.32
C ALA A 215 -20.43 -38.64 21.25
N SER A 216 -20.67 -39.93 21.04
CA SER A 216 -21.99 -40.55 21.05
C SER A 216 -22.35 -41.02 22.47
N ARG A 217 -23.62 -40.81 22.84
CA ARG A 217 -24.46 -41.59 23.77
C ARG A 217 -24.07 -41.67 25.26
N ARG A 218 -24.99 -41.19 26.11
CA ARG A 218 -25.84 -42.09 26.94
C ARG A 218 -27.00 -41.34 27.60
N SER A 219 -28.21 -41.84 27.35
CA SER A 219 -29.45 -41.53 28.07
C SER A 219 -29.52 -42.29 29.40
N GLY A 220 -30.15 -41.72 30.43
CA GLY A 220 -30.65 -42.53 31.55
C GLY A 220 -31.00 -41.80 32.85
N ARG A 221 -32.29 -41.57 33.07
CA ARG A 221 -33.09 -41.69 34.31
C ARG A 221 -32.61 -41.10 35.67
N SER A 222 -33.42 -40.14 36.14
CA SER A 222 -33.96 -39.91 37.50
C SER A 222 -33.54 -40.82 38.67
N ALA A 223 -33.15 -40.22 39.81
CA ALA A 223 -33.73 -40.48 41.15
C ALA A 223 -33.22 -39.49 42.23
N LEU A 224 -34.10 -39.23 43.21
CA LEU A 224 -33.99 -38.34 44.37
C LEU A 224 -32.84 -38.64 45.34
N ALA A 225 -32.34 -37.60 46.04
CA ALA A 225 -32.11 -37.65 47.48
C ALA A 225 -32.17 -36.24 48.12
N LYS A 226 -32.83 -36.16 49.28
CA LYS A 226 -33.17 -34.96 50.06
C LYS A 226 -31.94 -34.40 50.80
N GLY A 227 -31.86 -33.09 50.92
CA GLY A 227 -31.05 -32.37 51.91
C GLY A 227 -31.71 -31.03 52.23
N GLN A 228 -32.16 -30.86 53.47
CA GLN A 228 -32.83 -29.67 53.99
C GLN A 228 -31.84 -28.52 54.24
N GLY A 229 -32.30 -27.27 54.10
CA GLY A 229 -31.83 -26.20 54.97
C GLY A 229 -31.55 -24.84 54.31
N VAL A 230 -32.39 -23.87 54.68
CA VAL A 230 -32.14 -22.42 54.73
C VAL A 230 -32.33 -21.64 53.42
N THR A 231 -33.55 -21.12 53.24
CA THR A 231 -33.90 -20.06 52.30
C THR A 231 -33.51 -18.69 52.88
N VAL A 232 -32.39 -18.13 52.41
CA VAL A 232 -32.12 -16.70 52.50
C VAL A 232 -32.73 -16.04 51.26
N ARG A 233 -33.70 -15.14 51.44
CA ARG A 233 -34.23 -14.31 50.35
C ARG A 233 -33.28 -13.12 50.13
N PRO A 234 -32.61 -12.99 48.97
CA PRO A 234 -31.96 -11.74 48.65
C PRO A 234 -33.01 -10.75 48.13
N HIS A 235 -33.20 -9.64 48.84
CA HIS A 235 -33.84 -8.46 48.28
C HIS A 235 -33.00 -7.96 47.10
N THR A 236 -33.42 -8.29 45.88
CA THR A 236 -32.90 -7.69 44.65
C THR A 236 -33.78 -6.48 44.32
N THR A 237 -33.35 -5.30 44.72
CA THR A 237 -33.81 -4.07 44.09
C THR A 237 -33.21 -4.03 42.67
N PRO A 238 -34.02 -3.87 41.62
CA PRO A 238 -33.48 -3.73 40.27
C PRO A 238 -32.77 -2.37 40.23
N ARG A 239 -31.43 -2.38 40.25
CA ARG A 239 -30.65 -1.23 39.79
C ARG A 239 -30.95 -1.07 38.31
N THR A 240 -31.87 -0.16 38.00
CA THR A 240 -31.96 0.45 36.69
C THR A 240 -30.57 0.96 36.34
N LEU A 241 -30.00 0.41 35.26
CA LEU A 241 -28.86 1.03 34.58
C LEU A 241 -29.35 2.37 34.07
N ALA A 242 -29.26 3.40 34.90
CA ALA A 242 -29.31 4.77 34.45
C ALA A 242 -28.24 4.89 33.36
N SER A 243 -28.68 5.29 32.16
CA SER A 243 -27.84 5.54 31.01
C SER A 243 -26.58 6.27 31.46
N ALA A 244 -25.42 5.60 31.42
CA ALA A 244 -24.16 6.28 31.53
C ALA A 244 -24.10 7.25 30.35
N ARG A 245 -24.39 8.53 30.60
CA ARG A 245 -24.10 9.59 29.64
C ARG A 245 -22.59 9.56 29.45
N VAL A 246 -22.15 9.10 28.29
CA VAL A 246 -20.83 9.43 27.80
C VAL A 246 -20.81 10.95 27.68
N VAL A 247 -20.19 11.61 28.66
CA VAL A 247 -19.88 13.02 28.56
C VAL A 247 -18.72 13.09 27.56
N VAL A 248 -19.05 13.30 26.29
CA VAL A 248 -18.06 13.80 25.33
C VAL A 248 -17.72 15.19 25.83
N CYS A 249 -16.55 15.34 26.45
CA CYS A 249 -16.04 16.66 26.79
C CYS A 249 -15.82 17.40 25.47
N ALA A 250 -16.75 18.25 25.07
CA ALA A 250 -16.58 19.12 23.91
C ALA A 250 -15.26 19.90 24.12
N GLY A 251 -14.31 19.67 23.21
CA GLY A 251 -13.01 20.34 23.21
C GLY A 251 -13.17 21.85 23.07
N ALA A 252 -12.14 22.58 23.49
CA ALA A 252 -12.20 24.03 23.56
C ALA A 252 -12.47 24.66 22.18
N PRO A 253 -13.33 25.69 22.09
CA PRO A 253 -13.52 26.44 20.85
C PRO A 253 -12.21 27.12 20.43
N LEU A 254 -11.97 27.22 19.13
CA LEU A 254 -10.82 27.90 18.56
C LEU A 254 -11.20 29.36 18.28
N GLU A 255 -10.74 30.28 19.13
CA GLU A 255 -11.04 31.70 18.97
C GLU A 255 -10.21 32.32 17.83
N GLY A 256 -10.90 32.92 16.85
CA GLY A 256 -10.26 33.70 15.79
C GLY A 256 -9.52 32.92 14.71
N ARG A 257 -9.53 31.57 14.73
CA ARG A 257 -8.90 30.72 13.72
C ARG A 257 -9.62 29.39 13.53
N LYS A 258 -9.30 28.70 12.44
CA LYS A 258 -9.75 27.32 12.19
C LYS A 258 -8.77 26.30 12.79
N LEU A 259 -9.25 25.06 12.91
CA LEU A 259 -8.42 23.90 13.21
C LEU A 259 -7.35 23.74 12.13
N ARG A 260 -6.10 23.61 12.55
CA ARG A 260 -4.95 23.37 11.67
C ARG A 260 -4.66 21.88 11.64
N VAL A 261 -4.67 21.28 10.46
CA VAL A 261 -4.42 19.85 10.27
C VAL A 261 -3.25 19.65 9.32
N ALA A 262 -2.22 18.93 9.77
CA ALA A 262 -1.17 18.43 8.87
C ALA A 262 -1.53 17.03 8.40
N VAL A 263 -1.51 16.82 7.09
CA VAL A 263 -1.58 15.50 6.45
C VAL A 263 -0.19 15.20 5.89
N VAL A 264 0.46 14.17 6.42
CA VAL A 264 1.83 13.80 6.04
C VAL A 264 1.77 12.64 5.06
N GLY A 265 2.17 12.86 3.81
CA GLY A 265 2.11 11.91 2.70
C GLY A 265 1.00 12.24 1.69
N GLY A 266 1.37 12.41 0.43
CA GLY A 266 0.51 12.86 -0.68
C GLY A 266 0.05 11.74 -1.63
N GLY A 267 -0.01 10.49 -1.15
CA GLY A 267 -0.65 9.40 -1.88
C GLY A 267 -2.18 9.43 -1.77
N PRO A 268 -2.90 8.40 -2.26
CA PRO A 268 -4.37 8.37 -2.26
C PRO A 268 -5.01 8.61 -0.89
N ALA A 269 -4.42 8.11 0.19
CA ALA A 269 -4.88 8.36 1.55
C ALA A 269 -4.82 9.84 1.91
N GLY A 270 -3.62 10.43 1.91
CA GLY A 270 -3.44 11.81 2.35
C GLY A 270 -4.05 12.83 1.40
N ALA A 271 -4.02 12.58 0.08
CA ALA A 271 -4.71 13.43 -0.87
C ALA A 271 -6.24 13.42 -0.63
N SER A 272 -6.84 12.26 -0.35
CA SER A 272 -8.27 12.18 -0.02
C SER A 272 -8.61 12.83 1.32
N THR A 273 -7.75 12.67 2.34
CA THR A 273 -7.91 13.37 3.62
C THR A 273 -7.86 14.88 3.43
N ALA A 274 -6.83 15.38 2.75
CA ALA A 274 -6.63 16.81 2.56
C ALA A 274 -7.74 17.44 1.72
N ASP A 275 -8.20 16.73 0.68
CA ASP A 275 -9.33 17.13 -0.15
C ASP A 275 -10.61 17.33 0.67
N ALA A 276 -11.01 16.33 1.46
CA ALA A 276 -12.22 16.40 2.28
C ALA A 276 -12.13 17.44 3.41
N LEU A 277 -10.97 17.58 4.06
CA LEU A 277 -10.76 18.63 5.08
C LEU A 277 -10.85 20.04 4.48
N ALA A 278 -10.20 20.26 3.34
CA ALA A 278 -10.19 21.56 2.66
C ALA A 278 -11.59 21.95 2.16
N GLN A 279 -12.34 20.99 1.59
CA GLN A 279 -13.74 21.19 1.19
C GLN A 279 -14.63 21.65 2.36
N ALA A 280 -14.34 21.20 3.58
CA ALA A 280 -15.06 21.59 4.80
C ALA A 280 -14.56 22.90 5.44
N GLY A 281 -13.57 23.58 4.83
CA GLY A 281 -13.01 24.84 5.32
C GLY A 281 -12.08 24.69 6.53
N VAL A 282 -11.49 23.50 6.72
CA VAL A 282 -10.45 23.25 7.73
C VAL A 282 -9.10 23.71 7.16
N GLU A 283 -8.28 24.37 7.99
CA GLU A 283 -6.96 24.84 7.58
C GLU A 283 -6.02 23.63 7.43
N THR A 284 -5.70 23.28 6.19
CA THR A 284 -5.12 21.97 5.86
C THR A 284 -3.78 22.11 5.15
N TYR A 285 -2.77 21.40 5.65
CA TYR A 285 -1.43 21.34 5.08
C TYR A 285 -1.12 19.91 4.62
N LEU A 286 -0.83 19.71 3.34
CA LEU A 286 -0.47 18.41 2.77
C LEU A 286 1.03 18.38 2.45
N ILE A 287 1.80 17.62 3.21
CA ILE A 287 3.27 17.52 3.06
C ILE A 287 3.61 16.25 2.27
N GLU A 288 4.21 16.39 1.09
CA GLU A 288 4.69 15.26 0.28
C GLU A 288 6.16 15.47 -0.11
N ARG A 289 6.98 14.42 0.06
CA ARG A 289 8.42 14.45 -0.22
C ARG A 289 8.72 14.59 -1.71
N LYS A 290 7.97 13.91 -2.58
CA LYS A 290 8.23 13.89 -4.02
C LYS A 290 6.92 13.97 -4.79
N LEU A 291 6.58 15.16 -5.27
CA LEU A 291 5.39 15.37 -6.10
C LEU A 291 5.47 14.69 -7.47
N ASP A 292 6.69 14.41 -7.96
CA ASP A 292 6.99 13.80 -9.26
C ASP A 292 7.11 12.27 -9.22
N ASN A 293 7.07 11.66 -8.03
CA ASN A 293 7.24 10.23 -7.86
C ASN A 293 6.02 9.61 -7.16
N CYS A 294 5.82 8.32 -7.40
CA CYS A 294 4.73 7.56 -6.80
C CYS A 294 5.24 6.24 -6.22
N LYS A 295 4.44 5.66 -5.31
CA LYS A 295 4.69 4.31 -4.80
C LYS A 295 4.50 3.30 -5.95
N PRO A 296 5.43 2.35 -6.15
CA PRO A 296 5.25 1.25 -7.10
C PRO A 296 3.97 0.47 -6.80
N CYS A 297 3.17 0.20 -7.83
CA CYS A 297 1.88 -0.44 -7.68
C CYS A 297 1.41 -1.07 -8.99
N GLY A 298 0.67 -2.18 -8.87
CA GLY A 298 -0.03 -2.79 -10.00
C GLY A 298 -1.16 -1.92 -10.56
N GLY A 299 -1.67 -0.95 -9.81
CA GLY A 299 -2.56 0.10 -10.31
C GLY A 299 -3.99 -0.35 -10.64
N ALA A 300 -4.47 -1.45 -10.06
CA ALA A 300 -5.86 -1.86 -10.17
C ALA A 300 -6.73 -1.09 -9.17
N ILE A 301 -7.84 -0.51 -9.63
CA ILE A 301 -8.85 0.15 -8.80
C ILE A 301 -10.25 -0.41 -9.07
N PRO A 302 -11.11 -0.52 -8.05
CA PRO A 302 -12.48 -0.99 -8.20
C PRO A 302 -13.38 0.10 -8.78
N LEU A 303 -14.48 -0.30 -9.42
CA LEU A 303 -15.44 0.61 -10.02
C LEU A 303 -16.01 1.61 -9.00
N CYS A 304 -16.33 1.15 -7.78
CA CYS A 304 -16.85 2.04 -6.74
C CYS A 304 -15.90 3.18 -6.37
N MET A 305 -14.58 3.03 -6.57
CA MET A 305 -13.64 4.11 -6.32
C MET A 305 -13.82 5.24 -7.34
N ILE A 306 -14.10 4.91 -8.59
CA ILE A 306 -14.29 5.90 -9.66
C ILE A 306 -15.49 6.79 -9.32
N ASP A 307 -16.61 6.17 -8.96
CA ASP A 307 -17.85 6.89 -8.63
C ASP A 307 -17.74 7.63 -7.29
N GLU A 308 -17.28 6.94 -6.23
CA GLU A 308 -17.25 7.53 -4.89
C GLU A 308 -16.27 8.72 -4.84
N PHE A 309 -15.16 8.65 -5.57
CA PHE A 309 -14.16 9.71 -5.60
C PHE A 309 -14.30 10.66 -6.78
N ASP A 310 -15.36 10.59 -7.58
CA ASP A 310 -15.56 11.44 -8.76
C ASP A 310 -14.27 11.54 -9.61
N LEU A 311 -13.74 10.38 -9.96
CA LEU A 311 -12.54 10.28 -10.78
C LEU A 311 -12.94 10.39 -12.25
N PRO A 312 -12.27 11.25 -13.03
CA PRO A 312 -12.55 11.35 -14.45
C PRO A 312 -12.12 10.06 -15.15
N LYS A 313 -12.91 9.64 -16.14
CA LYS A 313 -12.76 8.34 -16.81
C LYS A 313 -11.43 8.18 -17.55
N ASP A 314 -10.79 9.28 -17.93
CA ASP A 314 -9.51 9.33 -18.63
C ASP A 314 -8.29 9.03 -17.74
N ILE A 315 -8.44 9.04 -16.41
CA ILE A 315 -7.41 8.52 -15.49
C ILE A 315 -7.25 7.00 -15.62
N VAL A 316 -8.29 6.30 -16.09
CA VAL A 316 -8.26 4.86 -16.31
C VAL A 316 -7.60 4.56 -17.65
N ASP A 317 -6.34 4.14 -17.60
CA ASP A 317 -5.55 3.77 -18.79
C ASP A 317 -6.15 2.54 -19.51
N ARG A 318 -6.67 1.55 -18.74
CA ARG A 318 -7.31 0.35 -19.29
C ARG A 318 -8.53 -0.06 -18.47
N GLN A 319 -9.58 -0.48 -19.15
CA GLN A 319 -10.78 -1.07 -18.56
C GLN A 319 -10.67 -2.59 -18.70
N VAL A 320 -10.21 -3.26 -17.65
CA VAL A 320 -10.02 -4.70 -17.66
C VAL A 320 -11.37 -5.37 -17.37
N ARG A 321 -11.82 -6.18 -18.32
CA ARG A 321 -13.03 -7.01 -18.22
C ARG A 321 -12.71 -8.50 -18.12
N LYS A 322 -11.45 -8.85 -18.37
CA LYS A 322 -10.95 -10.22 -18.32
C LYS A 322 -9.84 -10.32 -17.28
N MET A 323 -10.16 -10.81 -16.09
CA MET A 323 -9.13 -11.22 -15.13
C MET A 323 -8.84 -12.70 -15.30
N THR A 324 -7.66 -13.07 -15.81
CA THR A 324 -7.26 -14.46 -15.99
C THR A 324 -6.46 -14.91 -14.77
N MET A 325 -6.99 -15.89 -14.03
CA MET A 325 -6.27 -16.51 -12.93
C MET A 325 -5.62 -17.80 -13.40
N ILE A 326 -4.33 -17.98 -13.10
CA ILE A 326 -3.49 -19.01 -13.68
C ILE A 326 -2.90 -19.87 -12.55
N SER A 327 -3.29 -21.15 -12.52
CA SER A 327 -2.93 -22.11 -11.45
C SER A 327 -1.50 -22.64 -11.57
N PRO A 328 -0.93 -23.32 -10.55
CA PRO A 328 0.43 -23.87 -10.63
C PRO A 328 0.71 -24.73 -11.88
N THR A 329 -0.27 -25.50 -12.36
CA THR A 329 -0.21 -26.33 -13.58
C THR A 329 -0.51 -25.58 -14.87
N ASN A 330 -0.56 -24.24 -14.81
CA ASN A 330 -0.94 -23.35 -15.89
C ASN A 330 -2.38 -23.55 -16.41
N LYS A 331 -3.30 -24.05 -15.58
CA LYS A 331 -4.73 -23.96 -15.91
C LYS A 331 -5.14 -22.50 -15.86
N GLU A 332 -5.71 -22.01 -16.95
CA GLU A 332 -6.22 -20.64 -17.05
C GLU A 332 -7.73 -20.62 -16.80
N VAL A 333 -8.15 -19.83 -15.83
CA VAL A 333 -9.56 -19.57 -15.54
C VAL A 333 -9.84 -18.10 -15.83
N GLN A 334 -10.72 -17.87 -16.79
CA GLN A 334 -11.17 -16.53 -17.14
C GLN A 334 -12.28 -16.09 -16.21
N ILE A 335 -12.01 -15.03 -15.45
CA ILE A 335 -12.97 -14.36 -14.58
C ILE A 335 -13.43 -13.06 -15.24
N GLY A 336 -14.72 -12.74 -15.07
CA GLY A 336 -15.36 -11.53 -15.61
C GLY A 336 -16.56 -11.80 -16.52
N GLN A 337 -16.98 -13.05 -16.66
CA GLN A 337 -18.15 -13.42 -17.50
C GLN A 337 -19.48 -12.89 -16.93
N THR A 338 -19.51 -12.61 -15.63
CA THR A 338 -20.68 -12.08 -14.92
C THR A 338 -20.73 -10.55 -14.90
N LEU A 339 -19.74 -9.86 -15.48
CA LEU A 339 -19.67 -8.40 -15.50
C LEU A 339 -20.73 -7.81 -16.43
N LYS A 340 -21.43 -6.78 -15.96
CA LYS A 340 -22.30 -5.95 -16.80
C LYS A 340 -21.48 -5.11 -17.78
N ASP A 341 -22.12 -4.59 -18.84
CA ASP A 341 -21.46 -3.84 -19.91
C ASP A 341 -20.72 -2.59 -19.43
N ASP A 342 -21.13 -1.99 -18.32
CA ASP A 342 -20.50 -0.83 -17.69
C ASP A 342 -19.51 -1.19 -16.58
N GLU A 343 -19.38 -2.45 -16.21
CA GLU A 343 -18.50 -2.90 -15.13
C GLU A 343 -17.10 -3.32 -15.64
N PHE A 344 -16.07 -2.84 -14.94
CA PHE A 344 -14.67 -3.16 -15.25
C PHE A 344 -13.77 -2.92 -14.04
N ILE A 345 -12.57 -3.51 -14.06
CA ILE A 345 -11.47 -3.15 -13.17
C ILE A 345 -10.68 -2.04 -13.83
N GLY A 346 -10.58 -0.89 -13.17
CA GLY A 346 -9.81 0.24 -13.70
C GLY A 346 -8.31 0.00 -13.50
N MET A 347 -7.53 0.12 -14.57
CA MET A 347 -6.06 0.14 -14.48
C MET A 347 -5.56 1.56 -14.64
N VAL A 348 -4.82 2.04 -13.65
CA VAL A 348 -4.28 3.40 -13.58
C VAL A 348 -2.77 3.40 -13.43
N ARG A 349 -2.14 4.49 -13.86
CA ARG A 349 -0.80 4.89 -13.41
C ARG A 349 -0.90 5.73 -12.14
N ARG A 350 -0.09 5.37 -11.14
CA ARG A 350 -0.12 6.05 -9.83
C ARG A 350 0.37 7.48 -9.90
N GLU A 351 1.31 7.78 -10.78
CA GLU A 351 1.77 9.15 -11.04
C GLU A 351 0.65 10.08 -11.52
N VAL A 352 -0.31 9.56 -12.32
CA VAL A 352 -1.45 10.34 -12.83
C VAL A 352 -2.55 10.45 -11.77
N LEU A 353 -2.92 9.31 -11.15
CA LEU A 353 -3.96 9.29 -10.12
C LEU A 353 -3.58 10.15 -8.91
N ASP A 354 -2.37 9.96 -8.38
CA ASP A 354 -1.94 10.65 -7.17
C ASP A 354 -1.81 12.17 -7.42
N ASP A 355 -1.29 12.57 -8.58
CA ASP A 355 -1.23 14.00 -8.94
C ASP A 355 -2.63 14.60 -9.05
N TYR A 356 -3.56 13.96 -9.77
CA TYR A 356 -4.95 14.43 -9.87
C TYR A 356 -5.58 14.66 -8.48
N MET A 357 -5.44 13.70 -7.57
CA MET A 357 -6.01 13.80 -6.23
C MET A 357 -5.36 14.92 -5.41
N ARG A 358 -4.04 15.12 -5.51
CA ARG A 358 -3.33 16.24 -4.86
C ARG A 358 -3.74 17.60 -5.43
N GLN A 359 -3.83 17.72 -6.75
CA GLN A 359 -4.26 18.96 -7.40
C GLN A 359 -5.71 19.30 -7.03
N ARG A 360 -6.57 18.30 -6.89
CA ARG A 360 -7.95 18.51 -6.40
C ARG A 360 -7.97 19.02 -4.96
N ALA A 361 -7.18 18.42 -4.06
CA ALA A 361 -7.06 18.91 -2.69
C ALA A 361 -6.57 20.37 -2.65
N LYS A 362 -5.55 20.71 -3.45
CA LYS A 362 -5.05 22.09 -3.59
C LYS A 362 -6.13 23.05 -4.11
N LYS A 363 -6.88 22.64 -5.14
CA LYS A 363 -8.00 23.42 -5.70
C LYS A 363 -9.09 23.71 -4.65
N ASN A 364 -9.31 22.78 -3.72
CA ASN A 364 -10.30 22.93 -2.65
C ASN A 364 -9.77 23.69 -1.42
N GLY A 365 -8.51 24.13 -1.43
CA GLY A 365 -7.95 25.02 -0.40
C GLY A 365 -6.86 24.39 0.48
N ALA A 366 -6.42 23.16 0.21
CA ALA A 366 -5.29 22.59 0.93
C ALA A 366 -3.98 23.27 0.51
N THR A 367 -3.12 23.59 1.48
CA THR A 367 -1.76 24.07 1.23
C THR A 367 -0.85 22.87 0.94
N LEU A 368 -0.48 22.69 -0.32
CA LEU A 368 0.47 21.65 -0.73
C LEU A 368 1.90 22.10 -0.44
N ILE A 369 2.65 21.30 0.31
CA ILE A 369 4.05 21.53 0.66
C ILE A 369 4.87 20.40 0.04
N ASN A 370 5.77 20.74 -0.88
CA ASN A 370 6.77 19.81 -1.39
C ASN A 370 7.92 19.71 -0.39
N GLY A 371 7.87 18.75 0.53
CA GLY A 371 8.86 18.65 1.59
C GLY A 371 8.92 17.29 2.27
N LEU A 372 10.08 16.97 2.83
CA LEU A 372 10.29 15.76 3.62
C LEU A 372 9.98 15.99 5.09
N PHE A 373 8.91 15.39 5.59
CA PHE A 373 8.65 15.33 7.02
C PHE A 373 9.78 14.63 7.78
N MET A 374 10.35 15.30 8.79
CA MET A 374 11.50 14.83 9.56
C MET A 374 11.11 14.28 10.94
N GLY A 375 10.09 14.84 11.57
CA GLY A 375 9.62 14.45 12.90
C GLY A 375 8.64 15.49 13.48
N MET A 376 8.09 15.23 14.66
CA MET A 376 7.19 16.17 15.33
C MET A 376 7.44 16.22 16.84
N THR A 377 7.22 17.37 17.46
CA THR A 377 7.17 17.49 18.91
C THR A 377 5.74 17.31 19.39
N MET A 378 5.55 16.36 20.31
CA MET A 378 4.25 16.08 20.93
C MET A 378 3.88 17.16 21.95
N PRO A 379 2.60 17.55 22.05
CA PRO A 379 2.07 18.43 23.10
C PRO A 379 2.46 17.94 24.50
N GLN A 380 2.93 18.84 25.36
CA GLN A 380 3.22 18.52 26.77
C GLN A 380 2.01 18.76 27.66
N GLN A 381 1.14 19.68 27.27
CA GLN A 381 -0.12 19.98 27.95
C GLN A 381 -1.32 19.79 27.01
N LYS A 382 -2.48 19.51 27.61
CA LYS A 382 -3.73 19.37 26.85
C LYS A 382 -4.08 20.69 26.17
N GLY A 383 -4.24 20.65 24.85
CA GLY A 383 -4.62 21.83 24.04
C GLY A 383 -3.46 22.53 23.33
N GLU A 384 -2.21 22.15 23.59
CA GLU A 384 -1.05 22.68 22.87
C GLU A 384 -1.00 22.15 21.43
N SER A 385 -0.38 22.90 20.53
CA SER A 385 -0.17 22.49 19.14
C SER A 385 1.05 21.57 19.02
N TYR A 386 1.02 20.71 18.01
CA TYR A 386 2.18 19.97 17.54
C TYR A 386 3.09 20.91 16.78
N VAL A 387 4.40 20.70 16.89
CA VAL A 387 5.40 21.37 16.04
C VAL A 387 6.03 20.33 15.12
N LEU A 388 5.66 20.36 13.84
CA LEU A 388 6.25 19.48 12.83
C LEU A 388 7.53 20.10 12.32
N THR A 389 8.53 19.26 12.08
CA THR A 389 9.77 19.64 11.39
C THR A 389 9.80 18.97 10.02
N TYR A 390 10.07 19.72 8.96
CA TYR A 390 10.19 19.20 7.60
C TYR A 390 11.31 19.91 6.83
N ASN A 391 11.84 19.27 5.80
CA ASN A 391 12.75 19.89 4.86
C ASN A 391 11.96 20.30 3.62
N ASP A 392 11.78 21.61 3.44
CA ASP A 392 11.07 22.23 2.32
C ASP A 392 11.94 22.22 1.06
N TYR A 393 11.38 21.80 -0.07
CA TYR A 393 12.06 21.76 -1.36
C TYR A 393 11.72 22.95 -2.27
N GLU A 394 10.82 23.85 -1.85
CA GLU A 394 10.46 25.06 -2.61
C GLU A 394 11.34 26.30 -2.30
N GLY A 395 12.50 26.11 -1.66
CA GLY A 395 13.45 27.19 -1.34
C GLY A 395 13.92 28.01 -2.56
N GLU A 396 14.35 29.24 -2.31
CA GLU A 396 14.52 30.37 -3.27
C GLU A 396 15.28 30.09 -4.58
N ASP A 397 16.09 29.02 -4.66
CA ASP A 397 16.91 28.70 -5.84
C ASP A 397 16.30 27.66 -6.80
N GLY A 398 15.12 27.10 -6.51
CA GLY A 398 14.38 26.17 -7.41
C GLY A 398 15.14 24.89 -7.80
N ASN A 399 16.34 24.67 -7.25
CA ASN A 399 17.29 23.62 -7.62
C ASN A 399 17.87 22.91 -6.38
N ALA A 400 17.21 23.05 -5.23
CA ALA A 400 17.74 22.60 -3.96
C ALA A 400 17.70 21.06 -3.85
N ARG A 401 18.80 20.40 -4.23
CA ARG A 401 19.10 18.99 -3.87
C ARG A 401 19.08 18.75 -2.34
N LYS A 402 19.07 19.81 -1.53
CA LYS A 402 19.05 19.81 -0.07
C LYS A 402 17.96 20.77 0.41
N GLY A 403 16.86 20.25 0.93
CA GLY A 403 15.73 21.06 1.40
C GLY A 403 16.06 21.91 2.62
N GLU A 404 15.35 23.03 2.78
CA GLU A 404 15.48 23.96 3.91
C GLU A 404 14.67 23.45 5.10
N LYS A 405 15.29 23.37 6.28
CA LYS A 405 14.60 22.92 7.49
C LYS A 405 13.60 24.01 7.95
N LYS A 406 12.31 23.68 7.95
CA LYS A 406 11.22 24.53 8.42
C LYS A 406 10.39 23.83 9.51
N THR A 407 9.63 24.62 10.24
CA THR A 407 8.66 24.14 11.23
C THR A 407 7.25 24.55 10.87
N LEU A 408 6.27 23.77 11.31
CA LEU A 408 4.85 24.05 11.12
C LEU A 408 4.08 23.68 12.40
N GLU A 409 3.30 24.62 12.92
CA GLU A 409 2.41 24.37 14.04
C GLU A 409 1.02 23.93 13.58
N VAL A 410 0.54 22.80 14.11
CA VAL A 410 -0.79 22.25 13.81
C VAL A 410 -1.46 21.69 15.06
N ASP A 411 -2.77 21.50 15.00
CA ASP A 411 -3.54 21.00 16.13
C ASP A 411 -3.81 19.49 16.04
N VAL A 412 -3.80 18.94 14.81
CA VAL A 412 -4.04 17.53 14.48
C VAL A 412 -3.04 17.08 13.42
N VAL A 413 -2.56 15.84 13.54
CA VAL A 413 -1.67 15.22 12.55
C VAL A 413 -2.29 13.95 11.99
N VAL A 414 -2.40 13.86 10.67
CA VAL A 414 -2.81 12.65 9.96
C VAL A 414 -1.59 12.04 9.25
N GLY A 415 -1.15 10.89 9.73
CA GLY A 415 -0.08 10.10 9.10
C GLY A 415 -0.63 9.28 7.94
N ALA A 416 -0.29 9.69 6.72
CA ALA A 416 -0.60 9.04 5.46
C ALA A 416 0.69 8.73 4.64
N ASP A 417 1.84 8.65 5.32
CA ASP A 417 3.20 8.61 4.77
C ASP A 417 3.69 7.20 4.45
N GLY A 418 2.75 6.33 4.10
CA GLY A 418 3.03 5.00 3.56
C GLY A 418 3.51 4.00 4.61
N ALA A 419 4.05 2.89 4.12
CA ALA A 419 4.37 1.76 4.99
C ALA A 419 5.53 2.05 5.97
N ASN A 420 6.47 2.89 5.56
CA ASN A 420 7.62 3.30 6.37
C ASN A 420 7.32 4.57 7.20
N SER A 421 6.08 4.73 7.63
CA SER A 421 5.56 5.93 8.28
C SER A 421 6.46 6.43 9.41
N ARG A 422 6.89 7.68 9.31
CA ARG A 422 7.60 8.42 10.36
C ARG A 422 6.61 8.91 11.41
N VAL A 423 5.41 9.32 11.01
CA VAL A 423 4.34 9.69 11.96
C VAL A 423 4.03 8.52 12.90
N ALA A 424 3.94 7.29 12.37
CA ALA A 424 3.73 6.09 13.17
C ALA A 424 4.85 5.85 14.21
N LYS A 425 6.10 6.18 13.85
CA LYS A 425 7.24 6.08 14.77
C LYS A 425 7.15 7.11 15.89
N GLU A 426 6.87 8.37 15.55
CA GLU A 426 6.73 9.47 16.53
C GLU A 426 5.66 9.20 17.57
N ILE A 427 4.53 8.60 17.17
CA ILE A 427 3.46 8.26 18.11
C ILE A 427 3.67 6.91 18.83
N GLY A 428 4.69 6.12 18.44
CA GLY A 428 4.91 4.79 19.00
C GLY A 428 3.80 3.80 18.64
N ALA A 429 3.41 3.77 17.36
CA ALA A 429 2.28 2.98 16.86
C ALA A 429 2.47 1.45 16.95
N GLY A 430 3.70 0.98 17.19
CA GLY A 430 4.10 -0.42 17.08
C GLY A 430 4.28 -0.85 15.62
N ASP A 431 4.95 -1.98 15.41
CA ASP A 431 5.21 -2.53 14.08
C ASP A 431 4.06 -3.42 13.56
N TYR A 432 4.12 -3.73 12.26
CA TYR A 432 3.28 -4.74 11.62
C TYR A 432 4.13 -5.66 10.73
N GLU A 433 3.54 -6.77 10.29
CA GLU A 433 4.09 -7.57 9.20
C GLU A 433 3.78 -6.96 7.84
N TYR A 434 4.71 -7.14 6.90
CA TYR A 434 4.57 -6.65 5.53
C TYR A 434 5.14 -7.65 4.53
N ALA A 435 4.48 -7.75 3.37
CA ALA A 435 5.03 -8.36 2.17
C ALA A 435 6.01 -7.39 1.49
N ILE A 436 7.04 -7.91 0.84
CA ILE A 436 7.78 -7.14 -0.17
C ILE A 436 7.13 -7.43 -1.52
N ALA A 437 6.61 -6.40 -2.17
CA ALA A 437 6.21 -6.46 -3.57
C ALA A 437 7.36 -5.97 -4.45
N PHE A 438 7.59 -6.67 -5.56
CA PHE A 438 8.59 -6.36 -6.56
C PHE A 438 7.94 -6.38 -7.93
N GLN A 439 8.23 -5.39 -8.77
CA GLN A 439 7.67 -5.33 -10.11
C GLN A 439 8.64 -4.71 -11.11
N GLU A 440 8.46 -5.11 -12.35
CA GLU A 440 9.12 -4.58 -13.53
C GLU A 440 8.07 -3.95 -14.43
N ARG A 441 8.25 -2.67 -14.76
CA ARG A 441 7.50 -2.05 -15.85
C ARG A 441 8.18 -2.47 -17.14
N MET A 442 7.43 -3.11 -18.04
CA MET A 442 7.95 -3.69 -19.26
C MET A 442 7.16 -3.21 -20.47
N LYS A 443 7.85 -2.58 -21.42
CA LYS A 443 7.28 -2.28 -22.74
C LYS A 443 7.35 -3.54 -23.58
N ILE A 444 6.21 -4.01 -24.06
CA ILE A 444 6.11 -5.19 -24.92
C ILE A 444 5.68 -4.77 -26.32
N PRO A 445 5.95 -5.58 -27.36
CA PRO A 445 5.51 -5.29 -28.72
C PRO A 445 3.99 -5.05 -28.83
N GLU A 446 3.56 -4.19 -29.76
CA GLU A 446 2.15 -3.76 -29.88
C GLU A 446 1.18 -4.94 -30.05
N ASN A 447 1.56 -5.95 -30.85
CA ASN A 447 0.76 -7.16 -31.04
C ASN A 447 0.58 -7.99 -29.75
N LYS A 448 1.50 -7.86 -28.77
CA LYS A 448 1.36 -8.46 -27.45
C LYS A 448 0.54 -7.54 -26.52
N MET A 449 0.67 -6.22 -26.65
CA MET A 449 -0.20 -5.27 -25.92
C MET A 449 -1.68 -5.43 -26.29
N ASP A 450 -2.00 -5.81 -27.53
CA ASP A 450 -3.37 -6.12 -27.96
C ASP A 450 -4.03 -7.21 -27.11
N TYR A 451 -3.27 -8.23 -26.71
CA TYR A 451 -3.75 -9.30 -25.81
C TYR A 451 -4.16 -8.76 -24.44
N TYR A 452 -3.48 -7.72 -23.96
CA TYR A 452 -3.71 -7.07 -22.68
C TYR A 452 -4.62 -5.85 -22.75
N LYS A 453 -5.26 -5.58 -23.90
CA LYS A 453 -6.14 -4.42 -24.08
C LYS A 453 -7.29 -4.36 -23.06
N ASP A 454 -7.89 -5.51 -22.75
CA ASP A 454 -9.01 -5.67 -21.80
C ASP A 454 -8.74 -6.76 -20.75
N ARG A 455 -7.49 -7.21 -20.62
CA ARG A 455 -7.09 -8.38 -19.82
C ARG A 455 -6.01 -8.06 -18.80
N ALA A 456 -6.14 -8.63 -17.61
CA ALA A 456 -5.10 -8.69 -16.60
C ALA A 456 -4.91 -10.13 -16.13
N GLU A 457 -3.71 -10.46 -15.65
CA GLU A 457 -3.37 -11.83 -15.27
C GLU A 457 -2.86 -11.90 -13.84
N MET A 458 -3.28 -12.94 -13.12
CA MET A 458 -2.83 -13.29 -11.79
C MET A 458 -2.35 -14.74 -11.79
N TYR A 459 -1.13 -14.94 -11.32
CA TYR A 459 -0.44 -16.23 -11.28
C TYR A 459 -0.28 -16.67 -9.84
N VAL A 460 -0.66 -17.91 -9.55
CA VAL A 460 -0.45 -18.55 -8.25
C VAL A 460 0.43 -19.79 -8.42
N GLY A 461 1.33 -20.01 -7.47
CA GLY A 461 2.25 -21.13 -7.45
C GLY A 461 3.50 -20.83 -6.62
N GLU A 462 4.06 -21.84 -5.95
CA GLU A 462 5.28 -21.68 -5.13
C GLU A 462 6.47 -21.14 -5.92
N ASP A 463 6.50 -21.37 -7.23
CA ASP A 463 7.53 -20.90 -8.15
C ASP A 463 7.48 -19.38 -8.41
N VAL A 464 6.28 -18.79 -8.34
CA VAL A 464 6.08 -17.35 -8.53
C VAL A 464 5.84 -16.59 -7.24
N SER A 465 5.30 -17.23 -6.20
CA SER A 465 5.15 -16.67 -4.86
C SER A 465 4.71 -17.75 -3.86
N PRO A 466 5.41 -17.92 -2.73
CA PRO A 466 5.15 -19.01 -1.80
C PRO A 466 3.95 -18.75 -0.87
N ASP A 467 3.47 -17.52 -0.78
CA ASP A 467 2.44 -17.08 0.19
C ASP A 467 1.53 -15.94 -0.34
N PHE A 468 1.80 -15.49 -1.58
CA PHE A 468 1.07 -14.45 -2.27
C PHE A 468 0.82 -14.87 -3.74
N TYR A 469 0.77 -13.91 -4.66
CA TYR A 469 0.61 -14.16 -6.09
C TYR A 469 1.51 -13.24 -6.91
N ALA A 470 1.68 -13.58 -8.19
CA ALA A 470 2.33 -12.75 -9.19
C ALA A 470 1.32 -12.21 -10.21
N TRP A 471 1.66 -11.16 -10.93
CA TRP A 471 0.72 -10.48 -11.83
C TRP A 471 1.38 -9.98 -13.12
N VAL A 472 0.55 -9.85 -14.14
CA VAL A 472 0.83 -9.05 -15.35
C VAL A 472 -0.34 -8.11 -15.57
N PHE A 473 -0.16 -6.84 -15.16
CA PHE A 473 -1.22 -5.83 -15.19
C PHE A 473 -0.94 -4.77 -16.24
N PRO A 474 -1.87 -4.53 -17.19
CA PRO A 474 -1.63 -3.56 -18.25
C PRO A 474 -1.77 -2.12 -17.79
N LYS A 475 -1.11 -1.25 -18.53
CA LYS A 475 -1.22 0.21 -18.50
C LYS A 475 -1.45 0.72 -19.92
N CYS A 476 -1.27 2.01 -20.15
CA CYS A 476 -1.47 2.60 -21.47
C CYS A 476 -0.50 2.04 -22.53
N ASP A 477 0.78 1.88 -22.20
CA ASP A 477 1.86 1.59 -23.15
C ASP A 477 2.85 0.49 -22.69
N HIS A 478 2.58 -0.12 -21.54
CA HIS A 478 3.42 -1.14 -20.93
C HIS A 478 2.59 -2.06 -20.03
N VAL A 479 3.21 -3.14 -19.56
CA VAL A 479 2.68 -4.01 -18.50
C VAL A 479 3.53 -3.89 -17.24
N ALA A 480 2.90 -4.05 -16.08
CA ALA A 480 3.59 -4.26 -14.81
C ALA A 480 3.64 -5.76 -14.53
N VAL A 481 4.84 -6.35 -14.58
CA VAL A 481 5.10 -7.76 -14.28
C VAL A 481 5.70 -7.84 -12.89
N GLY A 482 5.02 -8.44 -11.93
CA GLY A 482 5.48 -8.41 -10.55
C GLY A 482 5.03 -9.58 -9.70
N THR A 483 5.58 -9.64 -8.50
CA THR A 483 5.30 -10.64 -7.47
C THR A 483 5.44 -10.04 -6.07
N GLY A 484 5.00 -10.76 -5.04
CA GLY A 484 5.24 -10.40 -3.66
C GLY A 484 5.42 -11.61 -2.76
N THR A 485 5.97 -11.38 -1.56
CA THR A 485 6.04 -12.41 -0.51
C THR A 485 6.25 -11.78 0.87
N VAL A 486 5.68 -12.42 1.90
CA VAL A 486 5.90 -12.10 3.31
C VAL A 486 7.02 -12.97 3.87
N ILE A 487 7.03 -14.26 3.54
CA ILE A 487 7.87 -15.27 4.20
C ILE A 487 9.27 -15.44 3.60
N ASP A 488 9.47 -15.19 2.30
CA ASP A 488 10.77 -15.36 1.63
C ASP A 488 11.22 -14.11 0.87
N LYS A 489 11.37 -13.01 1.63
CA LYS A 489 11.79 -11.70 1.12
C LYS A 489 13.14 -11.74 0.38
N LYS A 490 14.06 -12.61 0.79
CA LYS A 490 15.38 -12.77 0.14
C LYS A 490 15.28 -13.49 -1.21
N GLY A 491 14.28 -14.35 -1.38
CA GLY A 491 13.99 -15.05 -2.63
C GLY A 491 13.24 -14.23 -3.68
N ILE A 492 12.91 -12.95 -3.43
CA ILE A 492 12.05 -12.14 -4.32
C ILE A 492 12.48 -12.12 -5.79
N GLN A 493 13.80 -12.11 -6.06
CA GLN A 493 14.32 -12.13 -7.43
C GLN A 493 14.11 -13.48 -8.13
N ARG A 494 14.16 -14.60 -7.40
CA ARG A 494 13.83 -15.93 -7.92
C ARG A 494 12.36 -15.97 -8.35
N TYR A 495 11.48 -15.43 -7.52
CA TYR A 495 10.05 -15.35 -7.81
C TYR A 495 9.74 -14.43 -8.99
N GLN A 496 10.46 -13.31 -9.11
CA GLN A 496 10.37 -12.44 -10.28
C GLN A 496 10.82 -13.18 -11.56
N GLN A 497 11.88 -14.00 -11.48
CA GLN A 497 12.26 -14.85 -12.62
C GLN A 497 11.17 -15.87 -12.95
N GLY A 498 10.57 -16.52 -11.95
CA GLY A 498 9.46 -17.45 -12.14
C GLY A 498 8.29 -16.84 -12.91
N ILE A 499 7.86 -15.62 -12.55
CA ILE A 499 6.78 -14.95 -13.30
C ILE A 499 7.21 -14.59 -14.73
N ARG A 500 8.46 -14.18 -14.95
CA ARG A 500 8.98 -13.96 -16.32
C ARG A 500 8.93 -15.25 -17.15
N ASP A 501 9.33 -16.38 -16.58
CA ASP A 501 9.36 -17.66 -17.27
C ASP A 501 7.93 -18.11 -17.64
N ARG A 502 6.98 -17.97 -16.71
CA ARG A 502 5.57 -18.32 -16.96
C ARG A 502 4.87 -17.40 -17.95
N ALA A 503 5.23 -16.12 -17.96
CA ALA A 503 4.68 -15.15 -18.89
C ALA A 503 5.49 -15.02 -20.19
N ALA A 504 6.56 -15.80 -20.38
CA ALA A 504 7.57 -15.59 -21.43
C ALA A 504 6.99 -15.41 -22.83
N VAL A 505 6.01 -16.23 -23.22
CA VAL A 505 5.34 -16.12 -24.53
C VAL A 505 4.58 -14.80 -24.67
N ARG A 506 3.97 -14.31 -23.60
CA ARG A 506 3.14 -13.10 -23.59
C ARG A 506 3.97 -11.82 -23.55
N ILE A 507 5.14 -11.87 -22.92
CA ILE A 507 6.05 -10.73 -22.75
C ILE A 507 7.27 -10.79 -23.68
N GLU A 508 7.29 -11.73 -24.62
CA GLU A 508 8.36 -11.91 -25.59
C GLU A 508 8.68 -10.60 -26.34
N GLY A 509 9.97 -10.27 -26.43
CA GLY A 509 10.43 -9.00 -27.00
C GLY A 509 10.25 -7.80 -26.05
N GLY A 510 9.89 -8.04 -24.79
CA GLY A 510 9.69 -7.02 -23.79
C GLY A 510 10.99 -6.38 -23.30
N GLU A 511 10.99 -5.05 -23.16
CA GLU A 511 12.07 -4.25 -22.59
C GLU A 511 11.69 -3.77 -21.19
N ILE A 512 12.53 -4.08 -20.19
CA ILE A 512 12.34 -3.58 -18.82
C ILE A 512 12.74 -2.11 -18.77
N ILE A 513 11.76 -1.24 -18.52
CA ILE A 513 11.97 0.22 -18.44
C ILE A 513 12.15 0.71 -17.00
N ARG A 514 11.71 -0.06 -16.00
CA ARG A 514 11.85 0.30 -14.59
C ARG A 514 11.72 -0.93 -13.70
N VAL A 515 12.57 -1.02 -12.69
CA VAL A 515 12.53 -2.05 -11.65
C VAL A 515 12.16 -1.37 -10.33
N GLU A 516 11.19 -1.92 -9.61
CA GLU A 516 10.61 -1.28 -8.45
C GLU A 516 10.31 -2.29 -7.34
N ALA A 517 10.47 -1.88 -6.08
CA ALA A 517 10.06 -2.67 -4.93
C ALA A 517 9.45 -1.79 -3.84
N HIS A 518 8.48 -2.33 -3.10
CA HIS A 518 7.87 -1.60 -1.99
C HIS A 518 7.21 -2.52 -0.95
N PRO A 519 7.30 -2.20 0.35
CA PRO A 519 6.59 -2.94 1.40
C PRO A 519 5.06 -2.75 1.35
N ILE A 520 4.32 -3.84 1.53
CA ILE A 520 2.86 -3.86 1.61
C ILE A 520 2.45 -4.34 3.00
N PRO A 521 1.83 -3.49 3.83
CA PRO A 521 1.48 -3.84 5.20
C PRO A 521 0.19 -4.64 5.26
N GLU A 522 0.26 -5.86 5.74
CA GLU A 522 -0.88 -6.78 5.61
C GLU A 522 -1.81 -6.79 6.83
N HIS A 523 -1.49 -6.01 7.86
CA HIS A 523 -2.30 -5.91 9.07
C HIS A 523 -2.26 -4.50 9.67
N PRO A 524 -3.37 -4.08 10.31
CA PRO A 524 -3.39 -2.84 11.06
C PRO A 524 -2.32 -2.81 12.16
N ARG A 525 -1.74 -1.63 12.42
CA ARG A 525 -0.84 -1.44 13.56
C ARG A 525 -1.59 -1.63 14.90
N PRO A 526 -0.87 -2.06 15.97
CA PRO A 526 -1.44 -2.14 17.32
C PRO A 526 -2.11 -0.84 17.76
N TRP A 527 -1.47 0.30 17.49
CA TRP A 527 -2.02 1.62 17.76
C TRP A 527 -2.10 2.44 16.47
N ARG A 528 -3.23 3.09 16.24
CA ARG A 528 -3.50 3.92 15.05
C ARG A 528 -3.85 5.36 15.39
N VAL A 529 -4.08 5.64 16.67
CA VAL A 529 -4.38 6.97 17.21
C VAL A 529 -3.59 7.11 18.51
N LYS A 530 -3.04 8.31 18.75
CA LYS A 530 -2.48 8.73 20.03
C LYS A 530 -2.58 10.25 20.15
N ASP A 531 -3.14 10.72 21.24
CA ASP A 531 -3.55 12.13 21.39
C ASP A 531 -4.37 12.58 20.16
N ARG A 532 -4.01 13.69 19.51
CA ARG A 532 -4.63 14.21 18.28
C ARG A 532 -3.86 13.82 17.01
N ALA A 533 -3.13 12.71 17.03
CA ALA A 533 -2.47 12.15 15.86
C ALA A 533 -3.09 10.80 15.46
N ILE A 534 -3.35 10.61 14.17
CA ILE A 534 -4.04 9.42 13.61
C ILE A 534 -3.37 8.93 12.32
N LEU A 535 -3.35 7.61 12.10
CA LEU A 535 -2.81 6.99 10.90
C LEU A 535 -3.92 6.54 9.94
N VAL A 536 -3.67 6.65 8.64
CA VAL A 536 -4.56 6.16 7.56
C VAL A 536 -3.78 5.43 6.46
N GLY A 537 -4.49 4.69 5.59
CA GLY A 537 -3.89 3.89 4.52
C GLY A 537 -2.79 2.94 4.98
N ASP A 538 -1.70 2.85 4.22
CA ASP A 538 -0.57 1.96 4.52
C ASP A 538 0.15 2.31 5.85
N ALA A 539 0.08 3.56 6.29
CA ALA A 539 0.63 3.96 7.58
C ALA A 539 -0.12 3.27 8.73
N ALA A 540 -1.45 3.12 8.59
CA ALA A 540 -2.30 2.40 9.52
C ALA A 540 -2.30 0.88 9.33
N GLY A 541 -1.87 0.38 8.16
CA GLY A 541 -1.88 -1.05 7.81
C GLY A 541 -3.20 -1.52 7.19
N TYR A 542 -3.85 -0.67 6.40
CA TYR A 542 -5.17 -0.93 5.79
C TYR A 542 -5.11 -1.55 4.39
N VAL A 543 -4.05 -2.31 4.07
CA VAL A 543 -4.04 -3.10 2.84
C VAL A 543 -4.69 -4.45 3.12
N THR A 544 -5.55 -4.91 2.22
CA THR A 544 -6.22 -6.20 2.38
C THR A 544 -5.30 -7.36 2.06
N LYS A 545 -5.29 -8.34 2.97
CA LYS A 545 -4.66 -9.64 2.74
C LYS A 545 -5.29 -10.38 1.56
N CYS A 546 -4.57 -11.37 1.04
CA CYS A 546 -4.91 -12.16 -0.15
C CYS A 546 -4.89 -11.37 -1.48
N SER A 547 -5.42 -10.14 -1.52
CA SER A 547 -5.53 -9.35 -2.76
C SER A 547 -4.49 -8.23 -2.90
N GLY A 548 -3.77 -7.85 -1.84
CA GLY A 548 -2.80 -6.75 -1.87
C GLY A 548 -3.39 -5.38 -2.21
N GLU A 549 -4.71 -5.25 -2.18
CA GLU A 549 -5.39 -4.03 -2.61
C GLU A 549 -5.29 -2.95 -1.53
N GLY A 550 -4.59 -1.87 -1.86
CA GLY A 550 -4.39 -0.75 -0.95
C GLY A 550 -5.00 0.57 -1.41
N ILE A 551 -5.15 0.81 -2.72
CA ILE A 551 -5.48 2.16 -3.25
C ILE A 551 -6.84 2.64 -2.74
N TYR A 552 -7.89 1.83 -2.92
CA TYR A 552 -9.23 2.18 -2.46
C TYR A 552 -9.29 2.33 -0.94
N PHE A 553 -8.75 1.37 -0.18
CA PHE A 553 -8.76 1.43 1.28
C PHE A 553 -7.95 2.60 1.84
N ALA A 554 -6.84 2.97 1.18
CA ALA A 554 -6.08 4.18 1.48
C ALA A 554 -6.94 5.43 1.29
N ALA A 555 -7.50 5.62 0.09
CA ALA A 555 -8.36 6.77 -0.19
C ALA A 555 -9.59 6.84 0.74
N LYS A 556 -10.24 5.68 0.96
CA LYS A 556 -11.43 5.56 1.79
C LYS A 556 -11.17 5.85 3.26
N SER A 557 -10.11 5.27 3.83
CA SER A 557 -9.71 5.59 5.22
C SER A 557 -9.36 7.06 5.37
N GLY A 558 -8.65 7.64 4.39
CA GLY A 558 -8.30 9.05 4.39
C GLY A 558 -9.53 9.97 4.41
N ARG A 559 -10.50 9.72 3.52
CA ARG A 559 -11.77 10.47 3.47
C ARG A 559 -12.60 10.28 4.74
N MET A 560 -12.78 9.04 5.20
CA MET A 560 -13.54 8.77 6.44
C MET A 560 -12.90 9.46 7.65
N CYS A 561 -11.57 9.47 7.74
CA CYS A 561 -10.85 10.17 8.81
C CYS A 561 -11.11 11.68 8.75
N ALA A 562 -11.07 12.29 7.57
CA ALA A 562 -11.40 13.70 7.39
C ALA A 562 -12.86 14.00 7.77
N GLU A 563 -13.81 13.16 7.38
CA GLU A 563 -15.23 13.28 7.76
C GLU A 563 -15.39 13.24 9.30
N THR A 564 -14.71 12.32 9.99
CA THR A 564 -14.69 12.26 11.46
C THR A 564 -14.12 13.54 12.07
N ILE A 565 -12.98 14.04 11.56
CA ILE A 565 -12.36 15.28 12.03
C ILE A 565 -13.32 16.46 11.83
N VAL A 566 -13.93 16.61 10.65
CA VAL A 566 -14.86 17.69 10.33
C VAL A 566 -16.09 17.66 11.23
N LYS A 567 -16.69 16.48 11.40
CA LYS A 567 -17.84 16.27 12.28
C LYS A 567 -17.51 16.67 13.72
N ASN A 568 -16.43 16.12 14.27
CA ASN A 568 -16.12 16.29 15.68
C ASN A 568 -15.49 17.66 16.00
N SER A 569 -14.88 18.33 15.03
CA SER A 569 -14.37 19.70 15.17
C SER A 569 -15.40 20.79 14.85
N GLU A 570 -16.65 20.44 14.51
CA GLU A 570 -17.67 21.38 14.03
C GLU A 570 -17.17 22.21 12.82
N SER A 571 -16.68 21.53 11.78
CA SER A 571 -16.03 22.15 10.61
C SER A 571 -14.85 23.05 10.99
N GLY A 572 -14.00 22.54 11.89
CA GLY A 572 -12.78 23.20 12.36
C GLY A 572 -12.99 24.37 13.32
N ALA A 573 -14.15 24.49 13.97
CA ALA A 573 -14.46 25.53 14.95
C ALA A 573 -13.99 25.20 16.37
N ARG A 574 -13.74 23.92 16.70
CA ARG A 574 -13.21 23.49 18.00
C ARG A 574 -12.05 22.52 17.86
N LEU A 575 -11.24 22.45 18.92
CA LEU A 575 -10.22 21.43 19.08
C LEU A 575 -10.89 20.06 19.31
N ILE A 576 -10.30 19.01 18.75
CA ILE A 576 -10.72 17.60 18.98
C ILE A 576 -9.76 16.90 19.92
N ASP A 577 -10.12 15.75 20.47
CA ASP A 577 -9.20 14.91 21.27
C ASP A 577 -9.07 13.48 20.75
N GLU A 578 -8.34 12.63 21.47
CA GLU A 578 -8.14 11.23 21.10
C GLU A 578 -9.47 10.47 21.01
N ALA A 579 -10.44 10.77 21.87
CA ALA A 579 -11.73 10.08 21.86
C ALA A 579 -12.56 10.44 20.62
N ASP A 580 -12.48 11.70 20.17
CA ASP A 580 -13.06 12.16 18.90
C ASP A 580 -12.44 11.41 17.71
N LEU A 581 -11.12 11.18 17.70
CA LEU A 581 -10.42 10.43 16.63
C LEU A 581 -10.67 8.93 16.68
N MET A 582 -10.86 8.35 17.87
CA MET A 582 -11.18 6.93 18.03
C MET A 582 -12.54 6.54 17.43
N GLU A 583 -13.43 7.50 17.16
CA GLU A 583 -14.65 7.24 16.40
C GLU A 583 -14.34 6.70 14.99
N HIS A 584 -13.35 7.28 14.29
CA HIS A 584 -12.90 6.79 12.98
C HIS A 584 -12.47 5.32 13.06
N ILE A 585 -11.69 4.95 14.09
CA ILE A 585 -11.19 3.58 14.27
C ILE A 585 -12.35 2.61 14.47
N ARG A 586 -13.33 2.97 15.30
CA ARG A 586 -14.52 2.15 15.55
C ARG A 586 -15.35 1.97 14.28
N GLU A 587 -15.58 3.04 13.52
CA GLU A 587 -16.34 2.99 12.28
C GLU A 587 -15.62 2.15 11.21
N TRP A 588 -14.30 2.31 11.09
CA TRP A 588 -13.49 1.51 10.17
C TRP A 588 -13.51 0.02 10.52
N ASP A 589 -13.23 -0.32 11.78
CA ASP A 589 -13.16 -1.71 12.24
C ASP A 589 -14.53 -2.38 12.18
N ALA A 590 -15.61 -1.67 12.49
CA ALA A 590 -16.98 -2.18 12.34
C ALA A 590 -17.33 -2.46 10.87
N LYS A 591 -16.89 -1.59 9.95
CA LYS A 591 -17.24 -1.68 8.53
C LYS A 591 -16.40 -2.71 7.78
N TYR A 592 -15.09 -2.74 8.02
CA TYR A 592 -14.13 -3.52 7.23
C TYR A 592 -13.44 -4.64 8.01
N GLY A 593 -13.44 -4.61 9.35
CA GLY A 593 -12.85 -5.66 10.18
C GLY A 593 -13.31 -7.08 9.83
N PRO A 594 -14.62 -7.34 9.61
CA PRO A 594 -15.08 -8.64 9.16
C PRO A 594 -14.49 -9.07 7.81
N THR A 595 -14.31 -8.13 6.87
CA THR A 595 -13.67 -8.39 5.57
C THR A 595 -12.21 -8.82 5.73
N TYR A 596 -11.44 -8.13 6.58
CA TYR A 596 -10.06 -8.54 6.88
C TYR A 596 -9.99 -9.95 7.46
N LEU A 597 -10.85 -10.27 8.42
CA LEU A 597 -10.89 -11.61 9.04
C LEU A 597 -11.18 -12.72 8.01
N VAL A 598 -12.11 -12.50 7.09
CA VAL A 598 -12.45 -13.47 6.04
C VAL A 598 -11.28 -13.65 5.07
N LEU A 599 -10.65 -12.56 4.63
CA LEU A 599 -9.52 -12.62 3.70
C LEU A 599 -8.29 -13.30 4.33
N ASP A 600 -8.04 -13.08 5.62
CA ASP A 600 -6.98 -13.77 6.37
C ASP A 600 -7.19 -15.28 6.40
N LEU A 601 -8.44 -15.71 6.62
CA LEU A 601 -8.78 -17.13 6.64
C LEU A 601 -8.61 -17.75 5.25
N LEU A 602 -9.05 -17.06 4.20
CA LEU A 602 -8.89 -17.52 2.82
C LEU A 602 -7.42 -17.68 2.45
N GLN A 603 -6.57 -16.72 2.79
CA GLN A 603 -5.12 -16.83 2.53
C GLN A 603 -4.52 -18.03 3.27
N LYS A 604 -4.84 -18.21 4.56
CA LYS A 604 -4.37 -19.34 5.38
C LYS A 604 -4.82 -20.71 4.88
N VAL A 605 -5.88 -20.79 4.09
CA VAL A 605 -6.36 -22.06 3.52
C VAL A 605 -5.72 -22.28 2.15
N PHE A 606 -5.83 -21.31 1.24
CA PHE A 606 -5.54 -21.52 -0.18
C PHE A 606 -4.09 -21.25 -0.59
N TYR A 607 -3.33 -20.47 0.18
CA TYR A 607 -1.95 -20.08 -0.16
C TYR A 607 -0.90 -20.93 0.57
N THR A 608 -1.28 -22.10 1.08
CA THR A 608 -0.40 -22.97 1.87
C THR A 608 0.37 -24.00 1.05
N SER A 609 -0.14 -24.36 -0.12
CA SER A 609 0.48 -25.34 -1.03
C SER A 609 -0.09 -25.18 -2.42
N ASP A 610 0.62 -25.68 -3.43
CA ASP A 610 0.14 -25.67 -4.81
C ASP A 610 -1.15 -26.48 -5.02
N ALA A 611 -1.36 -27.57 -4.28
CA ALA A 611 -2.63 -28.30 -4.31
C ALA A 611 -3.82 -27.42 -3.82
N ALA A 612 -3.60 -26.61 -2.79
CA ALA A 612 -4.61 -25.68 -2.31
C ALA A 612 -4.84 -24.54 -3.32
N ARG A 613 -3.79 -24.06 -3.99
CA ARG A 613 -3.91 -23.05 -5.06
C ARG A 613 -4.63 -23.58 -6.29
N GLU A 614 -4.38 -24.81 -6.71
CA GLU A 614 -5.16 -25.47 -7.76
C GLU A 614 -6.66 -25.51 -7.40
N SER A 615 -6.96 -25.90 -6.17
CA SER A 615 -8.34 -25.90 -5.65
C SER A 615 -8.96 -24.51 -5.73
N PHE A 616 -8.21 -23.47 -5.35
CA PHE A 616 -8.66 -22.08 -5.41
C PHE A 616 -8.98 -21.64 -6.84
N VAL A 617 -8.10 -21.94 -7.80
CA VAL A 617 -8.31 -21.58 -9.20
C VAL A 617 -9.49 -22.34 -9.80
N GLU A 618 -9.67 -23.62 -9.47
CA GLU A 618 -10.86 -24.39 -9.88
C GLU A 618 -12.16 -23.77 -9.33
N LEU A 619 -12.17 -23.32 -8.07
CA LEU A 619 -13.36 -22.69 -7.47
C LEU A 619 -13.73 -21.37 -8.17
N CYS A 620 -12.75 -20.60 -8.65
CA CYS A 620 -13.02 -19.36 -9.37
C CYS A 620 -13.59 -19.55 -10.78
N GLU A 621 -13.67 -20.80 -11.29
CA GLU A 621 -14.37 -21.12 -12.53
C GLU A 621 -15.90 -21.09 -12.34
N GLU A 622 -16.37 -21.25 -11.11
CA GLU A 622 -17.79 -21.30 -10.80
C GLU A 622 -18.44 -19.92 -10.87
N GLU A 623 -19.50 -19.79 -11.67
CA GLU A 623 -20.21 -18.53 -11.89
C GLU A 623 -20.68 -17.85 -10.58
N TYR A 624 -21.15 -18.63 -9.60
CA TYR A 624 -21.54 -18.11 -8.29
C TYR A 624 -20.36 -17.47 -7.56
N VAL A 625 -19.19 -18.12 -7.58
CA VAL A 625 -17.97 -17.59 -6.96
C VAL A 625 -17.53 -16.33 -7.68
N GLN A 626 -17.53 -16.33 -9.02
CA GLN A 626 -17.20 -15.14 -9.80
C GLN A 626 -18.10 -13.97 -9.42
N LYS A 627 -19.42 -14.18 -9.36
CA LYS A 627 -20.39 -13.14 -9.00
C LYS A 627 -20.14 -12.58 -7.60
N VAL A 628 -20.06 -13.44 -6.58
CA VAL A 628 -19.84 -12.99 -5.19
C VAL A 628 -18.49 -12.29 -5.03
N THR A 629 -17.42 -12.84 -5.63
CA THR A 629 -16.08 -12.25 -5.55
C THR A 629 -16.00 -10.92 -6.28
N PHE A 630 -16.55 -10.80 -7.49
CA PHE A 630 -16.51 -9.55 -8.26
C PHE A 630 -17.45 -8.50 -7.71
N ASP A 631 -18.66 -8.83 -7.26
CA ASP A 631 -19.54 -7.87 -6.62
C ASP A 631 -18.89 -7.34 -5.33
N SER A 632 -18.28 -8.22 -4.54
CA SER A 632 -17.51 -7.83 -3.36
C SER A 632 -16.29 -6.97 -3.72
N TYR A 633 -15.59 -7.27 -4.81
CA TYR A 633 -14.45 -6.47 -5.26
C TYR A 633 -14.86 -5.11 -5.83
N LEU A 634 -15.83 -5.06 -6.74
CA LEU A 634 -16.22 -3.84 -7.46
C LEU A 634 -16.94 -2.85 -6.57
N TYR A 635 -17.76 -3.34 -5.62
CA TYR A 635 -18.62 -2.52 -4.77
C TYR A 635 -18.18 -2.47 -3.30
N LYS A 636 -17.22 -3.32 -2.90
CA LYS A 636 -16.68 -3.39 -1.53
C LYS A 636 -17.75 -3.62 -0.47
N THR A 637 -18.82 -4.32 -0.86
CA THR A 637 -19.90 -4.79 0.00
C THR A 637 -19.90 -6.30 0.00
N VAL A 638 -19.90 -6.92 1.19
CA VAL A 638 -20.13 -8.37 1.30
C VAL A 638 -21.59 -8.63 0.96
N GLN A 639 -21.85 -9.09 -0.26
CA GLN A 639 -23.16 -9.57 -0.65
C GLN A 639 -23.31 -10.99 -0.10
N GLY A 640 -24.25 -11.18 0.81
CA GLY A 640 -24.56 -12.48 1.41
C GLY A 640 -26.04 -12.54 1.72
N ASN A 641 -26.81 -13.20 0.85
CA ASN A 641 -28.22 -13.53 1.07
C ASN A 641 -28.63 -14.81 0.31
N ASP A 642 -27.67 -15.68 -0.05
CA ASP A 642 -27.96 -17.02 -0.61
C ASP A 642 -27.36 -18.15 0.25
N PRO A 643 -28.04 -18.54 1.35
CA PRO A 643 -27.57 -19.61 2.22
C PRO A 643 -27.37 -20.96 1.49
N MET A 644 -28.11 -21.20 0.40
CA MET A 644 -28.00 -22.45 -0.36
C MET A 644 -26.76 -22.41 -1.27
N GLY A 645 -26.51 -21.27 -1.92
CA GLY A 645 -25.29 -20.99 -2.66
C GLY A 645 -24.04 -21.13 -1.80
N ASP A 646 -24.07 -20.57 -0.59
CA ASP A 646 -22.96 -20.62 0.37
C ASP A 646 -22.68 -22.05 0.87
N MET A 647 -23.73 -22.82 1.17
CA MET A 647 -23.58 -24.23 1.58
C MET A 647 -23.02 -25.09 0.44
N LYS A 648 -23.49 -24.86 -0.80
CA LYS A 648 -23.00 -25.57 -1.99
C LYS A 648 -21.53 -25.22 -2.26
N LEU A 649 -21.15 -23.96 -2.10
CA LEU A 649 -19.77 -23.50 -2.20
C LEU A 649 -18.90 -24.19 -1.13
N GLY A 650 -19.35 -24.23 0.13
CA GLY A 650 -18.64 -24.91 1.21
C GLY A 650 -18.37 -26.38 0.92
N TRP A 651 -19.37 -27.12 0.41
CA TRP A 651 -19.19 -28.52 0.02
C TRP A 651 -18.20 -28.68 -1.14
N LYS A 652 -18.30 -27.84 -2.17
CA LYS A 652 -17.36 -27.87 -3.32
C LYS A 652 -15.94 -27.53 -2.89
N THR A 653 -15.75 -26.56 -2.02
CA THR A 653 -14.43 -26.22 -1.46
C THR A 653 -13.80 -27.41 -0.75
N LEU A 654 -14.55 -28.10 0.12
CA LEU A 654 -14.06 -29.31 0.78
C LEU A 654 -13.74 -30.43 -0.22
N SER A 655 -14.61 -30.63 -1.22
CA SER A 655 -14.41 -31.63 -2.26
C SER A 655 -13.18 -31.35 -3.14
N SER A 656 -12.95 -30.10 -3.52
CA SER A 656 -11.82 -29.69 -4.37
C SER A 656 -10.50 -29.79 -3.60
N LEU A 657 -10.47 -29.28 -2.36
CA LEU A 657 -9.31 -29.45 -1.47
C LEU A 657 -8.98 -30.94 -1.25
N TYR A 658 -10.00 -31.79 -1.02
CA TYR A 658 -9.78 -33.23 -0.89
C TYR A 658 -9.26 -33.86 -2.18
N LYS A 659 -9.79 -33.45 -3.34
CA LYS A 659 -9.34 -33.94 -4.66
C LYS A 659 -7.86 -33.62 -4.89
N PHE A 660 -7.43 -32.38 -4.73
CA PHE A 660 -6.06 -31.98 -5.03
C PHE A 660 -5.05 -32.42 -3.98
N ASN A 661 -5.42 -32.45 -2.69
CA ASN A 661 -4.52 -32.96 -1.65
C ASN A 661 -4.26 -34.48 -1.76
N ASN A 662 -5.15 -35.23 -2.41
CA ASN A 662 -5.00 -36.67 -2.63
C ASN A 662 -4.52 -37.05 -4.04
N GLN A 663 -4.32 -36.08 -4.92
CA GLN A 663 -3.67 -36.32 -6.21
C GLN A 663 -2.15 -36.34 -6.00
N LYS A 664 -1.49 -37.42 -6.42
CA LYS A 664 -0.01 -37.47 -6.48
C LYS A 664 0.45 -36.46 -7.53
N THR A 665 1.22 -35.47 -7.10
CA THR A 665 1.98 -34.48 -7.88
C THR A 665 1.49 -34.25 -9.31
N PRO A 666 0.79 -33.14 -9.59
CA PRO A 666 0.41 -32.84 -10.96
C PRO A 666 1.66 -32.61 -11.83
N ASP A 667 1.61 -33.11 -13.06
CA ASP A 667 2.69 -33.00 -14.05
C ASP A 667 2.94 -31.52 -14.39
N PRO A 668 4.15 -30.98 -14.12
CA PRO A 668 4.45 -29.56 -14.34
C PRO A 668 4.52 -29.18 -15.84
N MET A 669 4.47 -30.14 -16.77
CA MET A 669 4.55 -29.89 -18.20
C MET A 669 3.20 -29.98 -18.93
N ARG A 670 2.22 -29.19 -18.51
CA ARG A 670 1.18 -28.73 -19.44
C ARG A 670 1.67 -27.46 -20.11
N THR A 671 2.57 -27.64 -21.07
CA THR A 671 3.11 -26.56 -21.92
C THR A 671 1.94 -25.88 -22.63
N LEU A 672 1.87 -24.56 -22.51
CA LEU A 672 0.95 -23.71 -23.27
C LEU A 672 1.13 -24.04 -24.76
N ALA A 673 0.05 -24.46 -25.41
CA ALA A 673 -0.03 -24.66 -26.86
C ALA A 673 -0.76 -23.49 -27.50
#